data_AF-A0A168B528-F1
#
_entry.id   AF-A0A168B528-F1
#
_cell.length_a   1.000
_cell.length_b   1.000
_cell.length_c   1.000
_cell.angle_alpha   90.00
_cell.angle_beta   90.00
_cell.angle_gamma   90.00
#
_symmetry.space_group_name_H-M   'P 1'
#
loop_
_entity.id
_entity.type
_entity.pdbx_description
1 polymer ?
#
loop_
_entity_poly.entity_id
_entity_poly.type
_entity_poly.pdbx_seq_one_letter_code
_entity_poly.pdbx_strand_id
1 'polypeptide(L)'
;MKHLVLLLAATACLSQAHSDSPQIARVDRAEPSNLPHASAAAPIDTLDEPAVVERAINAAPSGYIPTSSACPNPAPKIRAGSSIGPDEKAWLLERRKETIPHLRRLLKRLAITGFDSEQYFGNVTYNSTKLPNIGIAISGGGYRAMIGGAGAIAAWDARSAGSEEKGNLGGLLQSATYISGLSGGDWLVGSLYVNNFTSVQSAVDAPLIWQLENSIFKGPDQYSVRGYYTDVFNEVEGKSKANFNVSASDYWGRMLAYQMVNASNGGPGYTWSSIANDTDFSNGKAPMPFLLANGRASEKTVITSVNSTVYEFTPWELGSSDPTLAGWVPLRYVGTTFQDGDVTDRASCVTGFDNAGFVMGTTSSVYTQSISLLKDNNKKYIPGDAPDFAIKTAAKLISALSNPTAYDIAEWSPNPFRGFNPATNRNANHSRLNLVDGSEDAQNVPFHPHLLPERAVDVVFAYDASSDTEYGWPDGSALVATYERAQQPTLRDVGPFPSIPDRNTLRNLGLNARPTFFGCNASNFSSTASLPPLVVWLPNQPYVYNGNLTTFTWTVRDPERAALIDNGWAVATQLNATRDTEWPACVACAVLARSLHRANATVPAQCARCFDRYCWKGNLNSSTPVRPYDPTYYGKPIIVKDSGAARRASSVLCVLPAAVMLIVAMLSL
;
A
#
# COMPACT_ATOMS: atom_id res chain seq x y z
N MET A 1 58.26 11.23 -42.98
CA MET A 1 56.92 11.45 -42.38
C MET A 1 56.06 10.31 -42.87
N LYS A 2 55.87 9.30 -42.03
CA LYS A 2 55.65 7.89 -42.41
C LYS A 2 54.17 7.53 -42.45
N HIS A 3 53.76 6.97 -43.60
CA HIS A 3 52.90 5.80 -43.91
C HIS A 3 51.62 5.54 -43.07
N LEU A 4 50.42 5.37 -43.67
CA LEU A 4 49.89 4.40 -44.66
C LEU A 4 49.27 3.14 -43.99
N VAL A 5 47.94 3.00 -44.13
CA VAL A 5 47.09 1.79 -44.35
C VAL A 5 47.24 0.55 -43.44
N LEU A 6 46.11 0.01 -42.94
CA LEU A 6 45.68 -1.41 -42.81
C LEU A 6 44.30 -1.40 -42.08
N LEU A 7 43.12 -1.88 -42.51
CA LEU A 7 42.62 -3.08 -43.24
C LEU A 7 42.75 -4.42 -42.48
N LEU A 8 41.59 -5.09 -42.35
CA LEU A 8 41.33 -6.53 -42.04
C LEU A 8 41.56 -6.97 -40.59
N ALA A 9 40.88 -7.95 -40.00
CA ALA A 9 39.65 -8.71 -40.28
C ALA A 9 39.45 -9.64 -39.06
N ALA A 10 38.20 -9.89 -38.66
CA ALA A 10 37.80 -11.19 -38.09
C ALA A 10 36.27 -11.29 -38.10
N THR A 11 35.74 -11.81 -39.20
CA THR A 11 34.41 -12.39 -39.31
C THR A 11 34.40 -13.84 -38.82
N ALA A 12 33.23 -14.23 -38.30
CA ALA A 12 32.68 -15.58 -38.19
C ALA A 12 33.13 -16.48 -37.01
N CYS A 13 32.22 -16.63 -36.03
CA CYS A 13 31.54 -17.91 -35.86
C CYS A 13 30.12 -17.71 -35.30
N LEU A 14 29.19 -18.43 -35.91
CA LEU A 14 27.76 -18.47 -35.62
C LEU A 14 27.45 -19.23 -34.32
N SER A 15 26.29 -18.88 -33.77
CA SER A 15 25.38 -19.71 -32.95
C SER A 15 25.81 -19.99 -31.51
N GLN A 16 25.07 -19.43 -30.55
CA GLN A 16 24.04 -20.12 -29.77
C GLN A 16 23.75 -19.36 -28.47
N ALA A 17 22.44 -19.22 -28.21
CA ALA A 17 21.80 -18.90 -26.93
C ALA A 17 22.14 -17.55 -26.29
N HIS A 18 21.11 -16.76 -25.97
CA HIS A 18 20.71 -16.46 -24.59
C HIS A 18 19.46 -15.59 -24.66
N SER A 19 18.32 -16.29 -24.63
CA SER A 19 17.05 -15.77 -24.17
C SER A 19 17.11 -15.49 -22.66
N ASP A 20 16.11 -14.74 -22.19
CA ASP A 20 15.59 -14.76 -20.82
C ASP A 20 16.09 -13.69 -19.83
N SER A 21 15.69 -12.45 -20.12
CA SER A 21 14.89 -11.70 -19.14
C SER A 21 13.64 -11.18 -19.85
N PRO A 22 12.42 -11.51 -19.39
CA PRO A 22 11.25 -10.87 -19.92
C PRO A 22 11.26 -9.44 -19.37
N GLN A 23 11.71 -8.49 -20.18
CA GLN A 23 11.18 -7.14 -20.04
C GLN A 23 9.67 -7.29 -20.22
N ILE A 24 8.89 -6.68 -19.34
CA ILE A 24 7.46 -6.45 -19.58
C ILE A 24 7.35 -5.92 -21.01
N ALA A 25 6.81 -6.74 -21.91
CA ALA A 25 6.82 -6.48 -23.34
C ALA A 25 6.01 -5.22 -23.62
N ARG A 26 6.70 -4.10 -23.84
CA ARG A 26 6.11 -2.87 -24.34
C ARG A 26 5.59 -3.13 -25.75
N VAL A 27 4.31 -2.88 -25.99
CA VAL A 27 3.81 -2.69 -27.35
C VAL A 27 4.35 -1.34 -27.82
N ASP A 28 5.22 -1.35 -28.84
CA ASP A 28 5.77 -0.13 -29.43
C ASP A 28 4.63 0.75 -29.99
N ARG A 29 4.49 1.96 -29.46
CA ARG A 29 3.51 2.94 -29.93
C ARG A 29 4.09 3.65 -31.16
N ALA A 30 3.40 3.57 -32.29
CA ALA A 30 3.73 4.35 -33.49
C ALA A 30 3.61 5.86 -33.18
N GLU A 31 4.57 6.65 -33.64
CA GLU A 31 4.56 8.12 -33.54
C GLU A 31 3.32 8.71 -34.26
N PRO A 32 2.57 9.64 -33.64
CA PRO A 32 1.53 10.35 -34.34
C PRO A 32 2.15 11.39 -35.26
N SER A 33 1.85 11.25 -36.55
CA SER A 33 2.20 12.21 -37.60
C SER A 33 1.46 13.54 -37.41
N ASN A 34 2.17 14.62 -37.68
CA ASN A 34 1.73 16.02 -37.61
C ASN A 34 0.33 16.27 -38.20
N LEU A 35 -0.54 16.92 -37.43
CA LEU A 35 -1.72 17.63 -37.94
C LEU A 35 -1.72 19.09 -37.46
N PRO A 36 -2.14 20.07 -38.31
CA PRO A 36 -1.88 21.48 -38.09
C PRO A 36 -2.92 22.17 -37.19
N HIS A 37 -2.49 23.27 -36.56
CA HIS A 37 -3.30 24.18 -35.74
C HIS A 37 -4.60 24.66 -36.42
N ALA A 38 -5.72 24.57 -35.70
CA ALA A 38 -6.88 25.43 -35.88
C ALA A 38 -7.66 25.58 -34.56
N SER A 39 -8.19 26.79 -34.35
CA SER A 39 -8.80 27.31 -33.12
C SER A 39 -10.27 26.93 -32.90
N ALA A 40 -10.71 27.14 -31.66
CA ALA A 40 -12.07 27.44 -31.18
C ALA A 40 -12.98 26.26 -30.77
N ALA A 41 -13.72 26.54 -29.69
CA ALA A 41 -14.44 25.63 -28.81
C ALA A 41 -15.70 24.98 -29.40
N ALA A 42 -15.88 23.68 -29.11
CA ALA A 42 -17.15 22.95 -28.93
C ALA A 42 -16.84 21.51 -28.46
N PRO A 43 -17.74 20.82 -27.72
CA PRO A 43 -17.42 19.59 -27.00
C PRO A 43 -17.31 18.39 -27.96
N ILE A 44 -16.21 17.63 -27.85
CA ILE A 44 -16.02 16.42 -28.65
C ILE A 44 -16.79 15.27 -27.99
N ASP A 45 -17.84 14.87 -28.69
CA ASP A 45 -18.59 13.64 -28.50
C ASP A 45 -17.75 12.43 -28.91
N THR A 46 -17.98 11.36 -28.16
CA THR A 46 -17.52 9.97 -28.25
C THR A 46 -16.76 9.51 -29.51
N LEU A 47 -15.56 8.95 -29.31
CA LEU A 47 -14.91 8.04 -30.24
C LEU A 47 -14.72 6.67 -29.56
N ASP A 48 -15.21 5.64 -30.24
CA ASP A 48 -15.32 4.22 -29.90
C ASP A 48 -14.23 3.65 -28.96
N GLU A 49 -14.62 3.28 -27.74
CA GLU A 49 -13.84 2.40 -26.84
C GLU A 49 -14.25 0.92 -27.03
N PRO A 50 -13.29 -0.02 -27.12
CA PRO A 50 -13.59 -1.42 -26.87
C PRO A 50 -13.84 -1.61 -25.37
N ALA A 51 -15.10 -1.89 -25.03
CA ALA A 51 -15.59 -2.31 -23.71
C ALA A 51 -15.20 -1.38 -22.54
N VAL A 52 -16.02 -0.36 -22.33
CA VAL A 52 -16.11 0.37 -21.05
C VAL A 52 -16.50 -0.64 -19.97
N VAL A 53 -15.51 -1.20 -19.30
CA VAL A 53 -15.70 -1.87 -18.01
C VAL A 53 -16.16 -0.78 -17.05
N GLU A 54 -17.36 -0.91 -16.47
CA GLU A 54 -17.83 0.00 -15.41
C GLU A 54 -16.75 0.05 -14.32
N ARG A 55 -16.13 1.22 -14.18
CA ARG A 55 -15.07 1.49 -13.19
C ARG A 55 -15.74 1.77 -11.83
N ALA A 56 -14.97 1.91 -10.74
CA ALA A 56 -15.55 2.31 -9.45
C ALA A 56 -16.45 3.54 -9.65
N ILE A 57 -17.59 3.55 -8.97
CA ILE A 57 -18.70 4.40 -9.41
C ILE A 57 -18.53 5.79 -8.83
N ASN A 58 -18.68 6.82 -9.68
CA ASN A 58 -18.88 8.19 -9.21
C ASN A 58 -20.19 8.24 -8.41
N ALA A 59 -20.07 8.14 -7.09
CA ALA A 59 -21.19 7.91 -6.18
C ALA A 59 -21.44 9.10 -5.24
N ALA A 60 -20.54 10.07 -5.17
CA ALA A 60 -20.76 11.27 -4.38
C ALA A 60 -21.77 12.19 -5.07
N PRO A 61 -22.79 12.70 -4.36
CA PRO A 61 -23.85 13.49 -5.00
C PRO A 61 -23.38 14.81 -5.63
N SER A 62 -22.30 15.40 -5.12
CA SER A 62 -21.82 16.74 -5.54
C SER A 62 -20.29 16.80 -5.61
N GLY A 63 -19.68 15.84 -6.29
CA GLY A 63 -18.22 15.76 -6.41
C GLY A 63 -17.59 15.67 -5.02
N TYR A 64 -16.67 16.59 -4.70
CA TYR A 64 -15.97 16.60 -3.42
C TYR A 64 -16.78 17.17 -2.25
N ILE A 65 -17.94 17.78 -2.51
CA ILE A 65 -18.76 18.44 -1.49
C ILE A 65 -19.67 17.39 -0.83
N PRO A 66 -19.49 17.07 0.46
CA PRO A 66 -20.38 16.15 1.14
C PRO A 66 -21.80 16.71 1.18
N THR A 67 -22.80 15.85 0.98
CA THR A 67 -24.19 16.28 0.78
C THR A 67 -25.12 15.55 1.74
N SER A 68 -26.05 16.30 2.35
CA SER A 68 -27.09 15.77 3.23
C SER A 68 -28.32 15.32 2.45
N SER A 69 -28.88 14.19 2.87
CA SER A 69 -30.16 13.66 2.38
C SER A 69 -30.87 12.90 3.50
N ALA A 70 -32.13 12.50 3.29
CA ALA A 70 -32.84 11.68 4.28
C ALA A 70 -32.08 10.37 4.57
N CYS A 71 -31.98 10.00 5.84
CA CYS A 71 -31.34 8.75 6.23
C CYS A 71 -32.10 7.53 5.68
N PRO A 72 -31.40 6.41 5.39
CA PRO A 72 -32.06 5.15 5.10
C PRO A 72 -32.94 4.71 6.28
N ASN A 73 -33.89 3.81 6.02
CA ASN A 73 -34.69 3.16 7.06
C ASN A 73 -34.37 1.66 7.09
N PRO A 74 -33.74 1.13 8.17
CA PRO A 74 -33.35 1.83 9.41
C PRO A 74 -32.18 2.81 9.22
N ALA A 75 -32.10 3.81 10.10
CA ALA A 75 -31.01 4.78 10.11
C ALA A 75 -29.66 4.09 10.41
N PRO A 76 -28.54 4.61 9.89
CA PRO A 76 -27.22 4.04 10.17
C PRO A 76 -26.89 4.21 11.65
N LYS A 77 -26.08 3.29 12.18
CA LYS A 77 -25.62 3.29 13.57
C LYS A 77 -24.21 2.73 13.67
N ILE A 78 -23.48 3.11 14.70
CA ILE A 78 -22.20 2.49 15.02
C ILE A 78 -22.47 1.08 15.55
N ARG A 79 -21.78 0.09 14.99
CA ARG A 79 -21.77 -1.27 15.53
C ARG A 79 -20.59 -1.47 16.48
N ALA A 80 -20.76 -2.37 17.44
CA ALA A 80 -19.65 -2.83 18.29
C ALA A 80 -18.58 -3.55 17.45
N GLY A 81 -17.32 -3.34 17.80
CA GLY A 81 -16.14 -3.81 17.07
C GLY A 81 -15.56 -5.16 17.51
N SER A 82 -16.29 -5.92 18.32
CA SER A 82 -15.89 -7.27 18.76
C SER A 82 -15.99 -8.34 17.67
N SER A 83 -16.51 -7.99 16.48
CA SER A 83 -16.64 -8.89 15.33
C SER A 83 -16.51 -8.15 13.99
N ILE A 84 -16.34 -8.88 12.89
CA ILE A 84 -16.45 -8.33 11.53
C ILE A 84 -17.92 -7.96 11.19
N GLY A 85 -18.09 -6.99 10.31
CA GLY A 85 -19.41 -6.47 9.93
C GLY A 85 -20.26 -7.47 9.11
N PRO A 86 -21.59 -7.27 9.04
CA PRO A 86 -22.47 -8.15 8.27
C PRO A 86 -22.13 -8.17 6.78
N ASP A 87 -21.71 -7.04 6.20
CA ASP A 87 -21.33 -6.96 4.79
C ASP A 87 -20.04 -7.74 4.50
N GLU A 88 -19.02 -7.61 5.35
CA GLU A 88 -17.80 -8.42 5.27
C GLU A 88 -18.11 -9.92 5.41
N LYS A 89 -19.01 -10.30 6.34
CA LYS A 89 -19.46 -11.69 6.49
C LYS A 89 -20.10 -12.24 5.23
N ALA A 90 -21.02 -11.47 4.63
CA ALA A 90 -21.71 -11.87 3.41
C ALA A 90 -20.73 -11.99 2.24
N TRP A 91 -19.89 -10.98 2.06
CA TRP A 91 -18.88 -10.95 1.00
C TRP A 91 -17.85 -12.08 1.13
N LEU A 92 -17.42 -12.41 2.36
CA LEU A 92 -16.44 -13.46 2.60
C LEU A 92 -16.92 -14.83 2.10
N LEU A 93 -18.23 -15.11 2.13
CA LEU A 93 -18.79 -16.34 1.59
C LEU A 93 -18.60 -16.42 0.07
N GLU A 94 -18.83 -15.32 -0.65
CA GLU A 94 -18.61 -15.25 -2.10
C GLU A 94 -17.11 -15.30 -2.42
N ARG A 95 -16.28 -14.51 -1.72
CA ARG A 95 -14.83 -14.54 -1.89
C ARG A 95 -14.27 -15.95 -1.72
N ARG A 96 -14.71 -16.68 -0.69
CA ARG A 96 -14.23 -18.04 -0.43
C ARG A 96 -14.68 -19.06 -1.48
N LYS A 97 -15.74 -18.81 -2.24
CA LYS A 97 -16.07 -19.62 -3.43
C LYS A 97 -15.10 -19.31 -4.56
N GLU A 98 -14.85 -18.02 -4.81
CA GLU A 98 -13.96 -17.53 -5.87
C GLU A 98 -12.50 -17.96 -5.68
N THR A 99 -11.98 -18.01 -4.45
CA THR A 99 -10.57 -18.38 -4.21
C THR A 99 -10.27 -19.85 -4.50
N ILE A 100 -11.25 -20.76 -4.46
CA ILE A 100 -11.04 -22.21 -4.64
C ILE A 100 -10.36 -22.55 -5.97
N PRO A 101 -10.90 -22.18 -7.16
CA PRO A 101 -10.27 -22.51 -8.43
C PRO A 101 -8.88 -21.89 -8.59
N HIS A 102 -8.67 -20.68 -8.08
CA HIS A 102 -7.37 -19.99 -8.14
C HIS A 102 -6.33 -20.68 -7.26
N LEU A 103 -6.71 -21.05 -6.03
CA LEU A 103 -5.81 -21.72 -5.10
C LEU A 103 -5.41 -23.12 -5.60
N ARG A 104 -6.35 -23.88 -6.15
CA ARG A 104 -6.07 -25.19 -6.76
C ARG A 104 -5.06 -25.06 -7.90
N ARG A 105 -5.31 -24.14 -8.84
CA ARG A 105 -4.40 -23.86 -9.97
C ARG A 105 -3.01 -23.43 -9.49
N LEU A 106 -2.96 -22.51 -8.54
CA LEU A 106 -1.72 -22.03 -7.93
C LEU A 106 -0.94 -23.17 -7.31
N LEU A 107 -1.52 -23.92 -6.36
CA LEU A 107 -0.83 -24.97 -5.62
C LEU A 107 -0.42 -26.14 -6.52
N LYS A 108 -1.21 -26.46 -7.56
CA LYS A 108 -0.83 -27.43 -8.58
C LYS A 108 0.41 -26.99 -9.35
N ARG A 109 0.52 -25.71 -9.73
CA ARG A 109 1.69 -25.16 -10.43
C ARG A 109 2.92 -25.06 -9.53
N LEU A 110 2.75 -24.55 -8.31
CA LEU A 110 3.84 -24.39 -7.35
C LEU A 110 4.44 -25.74 -6.91
N ALA A 111 3.63 -26.81 -6.99
CA ALA A 111 4.00 -28.23 -6.89
C ALA A 111 4.89 -28.58 -5.68
N ILE A 112 4.28 -29.20 -4.66
CA ILE A 112 5.01 -29.76 -3.53
C ILE A 112 5.32 -31.24 -3.82
N THR A 113 6.60 -31.59 -3.84
CA THR A 113 7.07 -32.94 -4.14
C THR A 113 6.48 -33.94 -3.15
N GLY A 114 5.82 -34.99 -3.67
CA GLY A 114 5.20 -36.04 -2.86
C GLY A 114 3.90 -35.62 -2.17
N PHE A 115 3.28 -34.49 -2.57
CA PHE A 115 2.00 -34.03 -2.05
C PHE A 115 1.02 -33.74 -3.20
N ASP A 116 -0.12 -34.43 -3.19
CA ASP A 116 -1.20 -34.18 -4.14
C ASP A 116 -2.15 -33.11 -3.59
N SER A 117 -1.96 -31.86 -4.04
CA SER A 117 -2.81 -30.75 -3.66
C SER A 117 -4.25 -30.93 -4.16
N GLU A 118 -4.46 -31.49 -5.34
CA GLU A 118 -5.79 -31.68 -5.91
C GLU A 118 -6.61 -32.68 -5.08
N GLN A 119 -5.96 -33.75 -4.61
CA GLN A 119 -6.54 -34.71 -3.66
C GLN A 119 -6.78 -34.07 -2.29
N TYR A 120 -5.83 -33.29 -1.77
CA TYR A 120 -5.98 -32.62 -0.47
C TYR A 120 -7.21 -31.70 -0.42
N PHE A 121 -7.42 -30.93 -1.50
CA PHE A 121 -8.58 -30.08 -1.73
C PHE A 121 -9.80 -30.83 -2.30
N GLY A 122 -9.78 -32.16 -2.36
CA GLY A 122 -10.94 -32.96 -2.73
C GLY A 122 -12.14 -32.62 -1.85
N ASN A 123 -13.27 -32.30 -2.47
CA ASN A 123 -14.53 -31.90 -1.82
C ASN A 123 -14.46 -30.62 -0.97
N VAL A 124 -13.45 -29.76 -1.18
CA VAL A 124 -13.40 -28.46 -0.50
C VAL A 124 -14.52 -27.55 -1.02
N THR A 125 -15.30 -27.05 -0.08
CA THR A 125 -16.31 -26.00 -0.28
C THR A 125 -15.86 -24.72 0.44
N TYR A 126 -16.57 -23.62 0.20
CA TYR A 126 -16.26 -22.32 0.82
C TYR A 126 -16.17 -22.39 2.36
N ASN A 127 -16.92 -23.26 3.03
CA ASN A 127 -16.87 -23.43 4.50
C ASN A 127 -15.79 -24.41 4.99
N SER A 128 -14.97 -24.99 4.12
CA SER A 128 -13.99 -25.99 4.53
C SER A 128 -12.88 -25.37 5.39
N THR A 129 -12.52 -26.05 6.48
CA THR A 129 -11.37 -25.70 7.32
C THR A 129 -10.03 -25.88 6.60
N LYS A 130 -10.01 -26.65 5.51
CA LYS A 130 -8.84 -26.85 4.65
C LYS A 130 -8.59 -25.68 3.69
N LEU A 131 -9.58 -24.82 3.45
CA LEU A 131 -9.43 -23.66 2.59
C LEU A 131 -8.73 -22.54 3.37
N PRO A 132 -7.48 -22.16 3.03
CA PRO A 132 -6.77 -21.13 3.75
C PRO A 132 -7.26 -19.73 3.39
N ASN A 133 -7.27 -18.83 4.37
CA ASN A 133 -7.41 -17.39 4.12
C ASN A 133 -6.01 -16.77 4.00
N ILE A 134 -5.71 -16.13 2.86
CA ILE A 134 -4.40 -15.51 2.60
C ILE A 134 -4.53 -13.98 2.73
N GLY A 135 -3.63 -13.37 3.50
CA GLY A 135 -3.49 -11.92 3.60
C GLY A 135 -2.30 -11.40 2.81
N ILE A 136 -2.40 -10.17 2.31
CA ILE A 136 -1.30 -9.41 1.72
C ILE A 136 -1.18 -8.08 2.46
N ALA A 137 0.04 -7.65 2.78
CA ALA A 137 0.31 -6.37 3.43
C ALA A 137 1.42 -5.62 2.68
N ILE A 138 1.15 -4.39 2.26
CA ILE A 138 2.11 -3.51 1.58
C ILE A 138 2.45 -2.34 2.49
N SER A 139 3.72 -2.17 2.83
CA SER A 139 4.17 -1.15 3.78
C SER A 139 3.99 0.29 3.29
N GLY A 140 4.22 1.25 4.18
CA GLY A 140 4.43 2.66 3.82
C GLY A 140 5.81 2.95 3.25
N GLY A 141 5.99 4.18 2.72
CA GLY A 141 7.24 4.63 2.11
C GLY A 141 7.10 5.43 0.79
N GLY A 142 5.95 6.04 0.55
CA GLY A 142 5.67 6.83 -0.66
C GLY A 142 5.83 6.03 -1.96
N TYR A 143 6.36 6.66 -3.01
CA TYR A 143 6.58 5.99 -4.29
C TYR A 143 7.49 4.77 -4.21
N ARG A 144 8.40 4.70 -3.23
CA ARG A 144 9.22 3.51 -2.98
C ARG A 144 8.34 2.29 -2.71
N ALA A 145 7.40 2.44 -1.77
CA ALA A 145 6.50 1.37 -1.37
C ALA A 145 5.44 1.10 -2.44
N MET A 146 4.89 2.16 -3.04
CA MET A 146 3.91 2.04 -4.12
C MET A 146 4.47 1.24 -5.30
N ILE A 147 5.62 1.65 -5.86
CA ILE A 147 6.16 1.09 -7.10
C ILE A 147 6.82 -0.28 -6.84
N GLY A 148 7.61 -0.40 -5.76
CA GLY A 148 8.20 -1.69 -5.39
C GLY A 148 7.12 -2.71 -5.02
N GLY A 149 6.10 -2.30 -4.25
CA GLY A 149 4.94 -3.12 -3.94
C GLY A 149 4.15 -3.49 -5.19
N ALA A 150 4.06 -2.61 -6.19
CA ALA A 150 3.42 -2.93 -7.47
C ALA A 150 4.14 -4.08 -8.18
N GLY A 151 5.48 -4.12 -8.13
CA GLY A 151 6.25 -5.27 -8.62
C GLY A 151 5.89 -6.59 -7.93
N ALA A 152 5.76 -6.58 -6.60
CA ALA A 152 5.36 -7.75 -5.84
C ALA A 152 3.91 -8.19 -6.17
N ILE A 153 2.97 -7.24 -6.24
CA ILE A 153 1.58 -7.50 -6.64
C ILE A 153 1.53 -8.05 -8.06
N ALA A 154 2.28 -7.49 -9.01
CA ALA A 154 2.35 -7.98 -10.38
C ALA A 154 2.83 -9.43 -10.44
N ALA A 155 3.84 -9.79 -9.64
CA ALA A 155 4.35 -11.17 -9.55
C ALA A 155 3.32 -12.17 -8.99
N TRP A 156 2.39 -11.70 -8.17
CA TRP A 156 1.32 -12.49 -7.57
C TRP A 156 0.02 -12.49 -8.37
N ASP A 157 -0.13 -11.55 -9.30
CA ASP A 157 -1.33 -11.37 -10.12
C ASP A 157 -1.26 -12.22 -11.38
N ALA A 158 -2.17 -13.19 -11.53
CA ALA A 158 -2.26 -14.03 -12.73
C ALA A 158 -2.55 -13.24 -14.02
N ARG A 159 -2.99 -11.98 -13.92
CA ARG A 159 -3.23 -11.09 -15.07
C ARG A 159 -1.95 -10.49 -15.63
N SER A 160 -0.85 -10.51 -14.86
CA SER A 160 0.44 -10.00 -15.31
C SER A 160 1.12 -11.01 -16.24
N ALA A 161 1.65 -10.52 -17.36
CA ALA A 161 2.40 -11.34 -18.31
C ALA A 161 3.57 -12.06 -17.62
N GLY A 162 3.76 -13.35 -17.90
CA GLY A 162 4.84 -14.17 -17.33
C GLY A 162 4.64 -14.62 -15.87
N SER A 163 3.66 -14.09 -15.14
CA SER A 163 3.45 -14.42 -13.71
C SER A 163 3.10 -15.88 -13.45
N GLU A 164 2.53 -16.57 -14.42
CA GLU A 164 2.12 -17.97 -14.34
C GLU A 164 3.17 -18.95 -14.92
N GLU A 165 4.31 -18.43 -15.38
CA GLU A 165 5.43 -19.25 -15.86
C GLU A 165 6.11 -20.02 -14.72
N LYS A 166 6.91 -21.02 -15.08
CA LYS A 166 7.64 -21.85 -14.11
C LYS A 166 8.56 -20.97 -13.26
N GLY A 167 8.43 -21.07 -11.93
CA GLY A 167 9.22 -20.29 -10.98
C GLY A 167 8.52 -19.03 -10.47
N ASN A 168 7.38 -18.66 -11.05
CA ASN A 168 6.61 -17.47 -10.67
C ASN A 168 5.37 -17.81 -9.83
N LEU A 169 4.74 -16.76 -9.29
CA LEU A 169 3.76 -16.84 -8.19
C LEU A 169 2.37 -16.28 -8.57
N GLY A 170 2.09 -16.08 -9.86
CA GLY A 170 0.82 -15.58 -10.35
C GLY A 170 -0.34 -16.43 -9.83
N GLY A 171 -1.47 -15.81 -9.51
CA GLY A 171 -2.62 -16.47 -8.89
C GLY A 171 -2.63 -16.41 -7.37
N LEU A 172 -1.53 -15.99 -6.72
CA LEU A 172 -1.51 -15.74 -5.28
C LEU A 172 -2.45 -14.57 -4.91
N LEU A 173 -2.47 -13.50 -5.70
CA LEU A 173 -3.39 -12.38 -5.50
C LEU A 173 -4.86 -12.81 -5.67
N GLN A 174 -5.15 -13.60 -6.69
CA GLN A 174 -6.50 -14.16 -6.89
C GLN A 174 -6.91 -15.13 -5.78
N SER A 175 -5.95 -15.78 -5.12
CA SER A 175 -6.20 -16.66 -3.97
C SER A 175 -6.28 -15.90 -2.64
N ALA A 176 -5.87 -14.63 -2.59
CA ALA A 176 -5.86 -13.81 -1.38
C ALA A 176 -7.28 -13.49 -0.89
N THR A 177 -7.52 -13.53 0.41
CA THR A 177 -8.78 -13.07 0.99
C THR A 177 -8.71 -11.57 1.26
N TYR A 178 -7.59 -11.07 1.77
CA TYR A 178 -7.45 -9.70 2.24
C TYR A 178 -6.18 -9.06 1.71
N ILE A 179 -6.21 -7.75 1.48
CA ILE A 179 -5.04 -6.93 1.16
C ILE A 179 -5.08 -5.62 1.94
N SER A 180 -3.96 -5.21 2.53
CA SER A 180 -3.84 -3.96 3.28
C SER A 180 -2.70 -3.09 2.79
N GLY A 181 -2.90 -1.77 2.90
CA GLY A 181 -1.93 -0.73 2.60
C GLY A 181 -1.99 0.40 3.64
N LEU A 182 -0.88 1.09 3.82
CA LEU A 182 -0.80 2.36 4.54
C LEU A 182 0.23 3.25 3.85
N SER A 183 0.11 4.57 3.98
CA SER A 183 1.01 5.54 3.35
C SER A 183 1.26 5.21 1.85
N GLY A 184 2.51 5.14 1.38
CA GLY A 184 2.80 4.73 -0.01
C GLY A 184 2.19 3.40 -0.47
N GLY A 185 1.99 2.42 0.43
CA GLY A 185 1.29 1.17 0.13
C GLY A 185 -0.22 1.36 -0.07
N ASP A 186 -0.81 2.37 0.57
CA ASP A 186 -2.20 2.78 0.33
C ASP A 186 -2.37 3.41 -1.05
N TRP A 187 -1.36 4.12 -1.59
CA TRP A 187 -1.46 4.68 -2.95
C TRP A 187 -1.55 3.56 -3.99
N LEU A 188 -0.79 2.48 -3.78
CA LEU A 188 -0.90 1.28 -4.60
C LEU A 188 -2.29 0.66 -4.44
N VAL A 189 -2.66 0.22 -3.24
CA VAL A 189 -3.94 -0.48 -3.03
C VAL A 189 -5.11 0.40 -3.47
N GLY A 190 -5.16 1.65 -3.03
CA GLY A 190 -6.21 2.58 -3.37
C GLY A 190 -6.34 2.85 -4.87
N SER A 191 -5.22 3.08 -5.58
CA SER A 191 -5.27 3.25 -7.04
C SER A 191 -5.66 1.97 -7.78
N LEU A 192 -5.35 0.77 -7.29
CA LEU A 192 -5.85 -0.44 -7.93
C LEU A 192 -7.38 -0.54 -7.78
N TYR A 193 -7.90 -0.39 -6.56
CA TYR A 193 -9.32 -0.63 -6.26
C TYR A 193 -10.27 0.45 -6.77
N VAL A 194 -9.90 1.73 -6.63
CA VAL A 194 -10.72 2.85 -7.13
C VAL A 194 -10.79 2.85 -8.66
N ASN A 195 -9.89 2.13 -9.33
CA ASN A 195 -9.92 1.93 -10.77
C ASN A 195 -10.39 0.51 -11.15
N ASN A 196 -11.37 -0.02 -10.42
CA ASN A 196 -11.95 -1.36 -10.62
C ASN A 196 -10.90 -2.47 -10.62
N PHE A 197 -10.24 -2.59 -9.47
CA PHE A 197 -9.19 -3.57 -9.20
C PHE A 197 -8.22 -3.75 -10.38
N THR A 198 -7.78 -2.65 -10.99
CA THR A 198 -6.95 -2.67 -12.21
C THR A 198 -5.66 -3.46 -11.97
N SER A 199 -5.09 -4.04 -13.03
CA SER A 199 -3.79 -4.70 -12.93
C SER A 199 -2.67 -3.66 -12.86
N VAL A 200 -1.51 -4.04 -12.32
CA VAL A 200 -0.32 -3.16 -12.31
C VAL A 200 0.07 -2.75 -13.73
N GLN A 201 0.02 -3.68 -14.69
CA GLN A 201 0.31 -3.38 -16.09
C GLN A 201 -0.66 -2.35 -16.66
N SER A 202 -1.97 -2.57 -16.45
CA SER A 202 -3.00 -1.65 -16.91
C SER A 202 -2.90 -0.27 -16.25
N ALA A 203 -2.45 -0.20 -15.00
CA ALA A 203 -2.22 1.08 -14.31
C ALA A 203 -1.00 1.83 -14.86
N VAL A 204 0.09 1.12 -15.20
CA VAL A 204 1.27 1.71 -15.84
C VAL A 204 0.93 2.26 -17.23
N ASP A 205 0.11 1.53 -17.99
CA ASP A 205 -0.27 1.87 -19.37
C ASP A 205 -1.41 2.90 -19.42
N ALA A 206 -2.09 3.15 -18.30
CA ALA A 206 -3.20 4.08 -18.23
C ALA A 206 -2.73 5.53 -18.47
N PRO A 207 -3.47 6.33 -19.26
CA PRO A 207 -3.03 7.65 -19.65
C PRO A 207 -3.16 8.69 -18.54
N LEU A 208 -3.94 8.45 -17.48
CA LEU A 208 -4.27 9.46 -16.45
C LEU A 208 -3.68 9.17 -15.07
N ILE A 209 -3.22 7.95 -14.80
CA ILE A 209 -2.71 7.56 -13.48
C ILE A 209 -1.26 7.13 -13.57
N TRP A 210 -0.58 7.18 -12.43
CA TRP A 210 0.83 6.81 -12.28
C TRP A 210 1.76 7.59 -13.24
N GLN A 211 1.37 8.79 -13.64
CA GLN A 211 2.22 9.75 -14.36
C GLN A 211 3.24 10.38 -13.40
N LEU A 212 4.17 9.57 -12.91
CA LEU A 212 5.08 9.98 -11.84
C LEU A 212 6.26 10.82 -12.32
N GLU A 213 6.45 11.00 -13.63
CA GLU A 213 7.50 11.88 -14.16
C GLU A 213 7.23 13.34 -13.81
N ASN A 214 5.94 13.72 -13.79
CA ASN A 214 5.49 15.02 -13.32
C ASN A 214 5.30 14.98 -11.81
N SER A 215 5.89 15.97 -11.14
CA SER A 215 5.69 16.13 -9.70
C SER A 215 4.22 16.36 -9.38
N ILE A 216 3.76 15.78 -8.28
CA ILE A 216 2.41 16.02 -7.75
C ILE A 216 2.12 17.52 -7.52
N PHE A 217 3.16 18.34 -7.29
CA PHE A 217 3.04 19.80 -7.16
C PHE A 217 2.93 20.53 -8.50
N LYS A 218 3.35 19.90 -9.60
CA LYS A 218 3.13 20.40 -10.96
C LYS A 218 1.75 19.99 -11.48
N GLY A 219 1.32 18.78 -11.10
CA GLY A 219 0.13 18.14 -11.63
C GLY A 219 0.36 17.50 -13.00
N PRO A 220 -0.65 16.81 -13.54
CA PRO A 220 -0.53 16.14 -14.84
C PRO A 220 -0.46 17.09 -16.04
N ASP A 221 0.19 16.69 -17.13
CA ASP A 221 0.39 17.55 -18.32
C ASP A 221 -0.92 17.92 -19.04
N GLN A 222 -1.97 17.12 -18.88
CA GLN A 222 -3.29 17.44 -19.45
C GLN A 222 -3.96 18.66 -18.80
N TYR A 223 -3.43 19.16 -17.68
CA TYR A 223 -3.93 20.36 -17.01
C TYR A 223 -2.88 21.47 -17.02
N SER A 224 -3.31 22.71 -17.26
CA SER A 224 -2.46 23.84 -16.91
C SER A 224 -2.25 23.85 -15.39
N VAL A 225 -1.05 24.18 -14.92
CA VAL A 225 -0.78 24.25 -13.47
C VAL A 225 -1.79 25.16 -12.76
N ARG A 226 -2.16 26.29 -13.38
CA ARG A 226 -3.20 27.18 -12.83
C ARG A 226 -4.55 26.48 -12.73
N GLY A 227 -4.97 25.75 -13.76
CA GLY A 227 -6.23 25.00 -13.77
C GLY A 227 -6.25 23.92 -12.68
N TYR A 228 -5.20 23.09 -12.62
CA TYR A 228 -5.03 22.07 -11.59
C TYR A 228 -5.21 22.61 -10.16
N TYR A 229 -4.49 23.68 -9.81
CA TYR A 229 -4.64 24.29 -8.50
C TYR A 229 -6.02 24.93 -8.32
N THR A 230 -6.56 25.60 -9.34
CA THR A 230 -7.91 26.21 -9.27
C THR A 230 -8.96 25.15 -8.95
N ASP A 231 -8.91 24.00 -9.61
CA ASP A 231 -9.84 22.89 -9.38
C ASP A 231 -9.71 22.33 -7.96
N VAL A 232 -8.48 22.01 -7.53
CA VAL A 232 -8.20 21.54 -6.17
C VAL A 232 -8.72 22.52 -5.11
N PHE A 233 -8.45 23.83 -5.29
CA PHE A 233 -8.89 24.84 -4.34
C PHE A 233 -10.41 25.01 -4.32
N ASN A 234 -11.06 25.09 -5.49
CA ASN A 234 -12.51 25.24 -5.57
C ASN A 234 -13.25 24.06 -4.96
N GLU A 235 -12.77 22.83 -5.17
CA GLU A 235 -13.34 21.62 -4.59
C GLU A 235 -13.27 21.64 -3.05
N VAL A 236 -12.09 21.92 -2.48
CA VAL A 236 -11.91 21.97 -1.02
C VAL A 236 -12.64 23.17 -0.39
N GLU A 237 -12.65 24.33 -1.05
CA GLU A 237 -13.43 25.49 -0.61
C GLU A 237 -14.94 25.20 -0.66
N GLY A 238 -15.40 24.43 -1.64
CA GLY A 238 -16.78 23.95 -1.72
C GLY A 238 -17.18 23.13 -0.49
N LYS A 239 -16.33 22.20 -0.05
CA LYS A 239 -16.51 21.44 1.20
C LYS A 239 -16.58 22.36 2.42
N SER A 240 -15.71 23.36 2.50
CA SER A 240 -15.74 24.37 3.58
C SER A 240 -17.02 25.21 3.59
N LYS A 241 -17.49 25.66 2.42
CA LYS A 241 -18.75 26.41 2.26
C LYS A 241 -19.99 25.58 2.60
N ALA A 242 -19.90 24.26 2.51
CA ALA A 242 -20.92 23.33 2.99
C ALA A 242 -20.86 23.06 4.51
N ASN A 243 -20.08 23.85 5.27
CA ASN A 243 -19.89 23.78 6.72
C ASN A 243 -19.16 22.52 7.22
N PHE A 244 -18.37 21.88 6.36
CA PHE A 244 -17.43 20.83 6.79
C PHE A 244 -16.04 21.42 7.01
N ASN A 245 -15.35 20.98 8.05
CA ASN A 245 -13.97 21.37 8.28
C ASN A 245 -13.06 20.75 7.21
N VAL A 246 -11.99 21.46 6.90
CA VAL A 246 -10.95 21.02 5.95
C VAL A 246 -9.58 21.20 6.59
N SER A 247 -8.65 20.31 6.27
CA SER A 247 -7.24 20.38 6.69
C SER A 247 -6.29 20.31 5.49
N ALA A 248 -4.98 20.36 5.74
CA ALA A 248 -3.98 20.16 4.68
C ALA A 248 -4.13 18.82 3.96
N SER A 249 -4.71 17.81 4.63
CA SER A 249 -4.97 16.48 4.07
C SER A 249 -6.06 16.50 2.99
N ASP A 250 -7.01 17.45 3.01
CA ASP A 250 -7.97 17.62 1.91
C ASP A 250 -7.24 17.99 0.62
N TYR A 251 -6.37 19.00 0.67
CA TYR A 251 -5.56 19.43 -0.47
C TYR A 251 -4.61 18.33 -0.94
N TRP A 252 -3.90 17.68 -0.01
CA TRP A 252 -3.03 16.56 -0.32
C TRP A 252 -3.80 15.43 -1.02
N GLY A 253 -4.93 15.00 -0.45
CA GLY A 253 -5.76 13.93 -1.00
C GLY A 253 -6.32 14.27 -2.39
N ARG A 254 -6.68 15.53 -2.64
CA ARG A 254 -7.08 15.99 -3.97
C ARG A 254 -5.92 15.95 -4.96
N MET A 255 -4.76 16.50 -4.60
CA MET A 255 -3.56 16.44 -5.46
C MET A 255 -3.15 15.00 -5.78
N LEU A 256 -3.19 14.12 -4.78
CA LEU A 256 -2.88 12.70 -4.91
C LEU A 256 -3.85 12.01 -5.88
N ALA A 257 -5.14 12.32 -5.82
CA ALA A 257 -6.13 11.70 -6.67
C ALA A 257 -5.89 11.93 -8.18
N TYR A 258 -5.26 13.03 -8.58
CA TYR A 258 -4.88 13.26 -9.98
C TYR A 258 -3.85 12.27 -10.51
N GLN A 259 -3.10 11.60 -9.63
CA GLN A 259 -2.16 10.54 -10.01
C GLN A 259 -2.70 9.13 -9.74
N MET A 260 -3.75 8.99 -8.93
CA MET A 260 -4.24 7.70 -8.43
C MET A 260 -5.61 7.30 -8.97
N VAL A 261 -6.44 8.23 -9.44
CA VAL A 261 -7.82 7.97 -9.90
C VAL A 261 -7.92 8.27 -11.40
N ASN A 262 -8.28 7.24 -12.17
CA ASN A 262 -8.38 7.28 -13.63
C ASN A 262 -9.72 7.88 -14.08
N ALA A 263 -9.93 9.13 -13.70
CA ALA A 263 -11.10 9.94 -14.02
C ALA A 263 -10.69 11.42 -14.16
N SER A 264 -11.50 12.20 -14.87
CA SER A 264 -11.30 13.64 -14.97
C SER A 264 -11.16 14.27 -13.58
N ASN A 265 -10.17 15.13 -13.44
CA ASN A 265 -9.85 15.89 -12.24
C ASN A 265 -9.54 14.99 -11.02
N GLY A 266 -9.05 13.77 -11.25
CA GLY A 266 -8.81 12.81 -10.17
C GLY A 266 -10.11 12.39 -9.45
N GLY A 267 -11.23 12.36 -10.17
CA GLY A 267 -12.50 11.79 -9.72
C GLY A 267 -13.03 12.37 -8.39
N PRO A 268 -13.41 13.66 -8.32
CA PRO A 268 -13.87 14.27 -7.07
C PRO A 268 -15.10 13.59 -6.46
N GLY A 269 -15.91 12.87 -7.25
CA GLY A 269 -17.06 12.11 -6.75
C GLY A 269 -16.83 10.61 -6.52
N TYR A 270 -15.60 10.13 -6.67
CA TYR A 270 -15.24 8.75 -6.36
C TYR A 270 -15.04 8.61 -4.85
N THR A 271 -15.69 7.62 -4.25
CA THR A 271 -15.67 7.38 -2.80
C THR A 271 -15.00 6.06 -2.48
N TRP A 272 -14.46 5.90 -1.28
CA TRP A 272 -13.96 4.58 -0.86
C TRP A 272 -15.13 3.59 -0.72
N SER A 273 -16.27 4.05 -0.20
CA SER A 273 -17.46 3.21 -0.05
C SER A 273 -18.10 2.77 -1.37
N SER A 274 -17.84 3.46 -2.50
CA SER A 274 -18.32 3.01 -3.80
C SER A 274 -17.65 1.73 -4.30
N ILE A 275 -16.51 1.31 -3.73
CA ILE A 275 -15.89 0.00 -4.04
C ILE A 275 -16.86 -1.14 -3.72
N ALA A 276 -17.70 -1.01 -2.68
CA ALA A 276 -18.71 -2.01 -2.33
C ALA A 276 -19.73 -2.27 -3.44
N ASN A 277 -19.94 -1.31 -4.34
CA ASN A 277 -20.88 -1.40 -5.46
C ASN A 277 -20.20 -1.84 -6.76
N ASP A 278 -18.88 -2.02 -6.77
CA ASP A 278 -18.18 -2.58 -7.92
C ASP A 278 -18.58 -4.05 -8.10
N THR A 279 -18.94 -4.42 -9.34
CA THR A 279 -19.49 -5.75 -9.63
C THR A 279 -18.48 -6.86 -9.39
N ASP A 280 -17.20 -6.64 -9.69
CA ASP A 280 -16.18 -7.65 -9.48
C ASP A 280 -15.84 -7.80 -8.00
N PHE A 281 -15.81 -6.69 -7.26
CA PHE A 281 -15.66 -6.74 -5.81
C PHE A 281 -16.85 -7.40 -5.10
N SER A 282 -18.09 -7.01 -5.42
CA SER A 282 -19.29 -7.56 -4.77
C SER A 282 -19.47 -9.06 -5.02
N ASN A 283 -19.00 -9.55 -6.18
CA ASN A 283 -18.96 -10.98 -6.52
C ASN A 283 -17.73 -11.71 -5.95
N GLY A 284 -16.90 -11.05 -5.13
CA GLY A 284 -15.76 -11.67 -4.46
C GLY A 284 -14.56 -11.96 -5.37
N LYS A 285 -14.42 -11.31 -6.54
CA LYS A 285 -13.31 -11.57 -7.48
C LYS A 285 -12.01 -10.87 -7.10
N ALA A 286 -12.08 -9.76 -6.38
CA ALA A 286 -10.93 -9.09 -5.76
C ALA A 286 -10.82 -9.49 -4.28
N PRO A 287 -9.62 -9.48 -3.65
CA PRO A 287 -9.51 -9.51 -2.19
C PRO A 287 -10.16 -8.27 -1.56
N MET A 288 -10.40 -8.26 -0.25
CA MET A 288 -10.94 -7.07 0.40
C MET A 288 -9.81 -6.09 0.76
N PRO A 289 -9.91 -4.82 0.34
CA PRO A 289 -8.89 -3.82 0.63
C PRO A 289 -9.08 -3.19 2.01
N PHE A 290 -7.97 -2.95 2.69
CA PHE A 290 -7.88 -2.14 3.90
C PHE A 290 -6.88 -1.02 3.70
N LEU A 291 -7.27 0.21 4.02
CA LEU A 291 -6.32 1.31 4.22
C LEU A 291 -6.27 1.66 5.71
N LEU A 292 -5.08 1.89 6.25
CA LEU A 292 -4.89 2.08 7.70
C LEU A 292 -4.44 3.49 8.03
N ALA A 293 -5.01 4.05 9.09
CA ALA A 293 -4.63 5.32 9.70
C ALA A 293 -4.48 5.17 11.21
N ASN A 294 -3.76 6.09 11.84
CA ASN A 294 -3.65 6.13 13.30
C ASN A 294 -4.50 7.25 13.88
N GLY A 295 -5.20 6.96 14.99
CA GLY A 295 -5.93 7.98 15.73
C GLY A 295 -5.02 8.79 16.65
N ARG A 296 -5.16 10.11 16.63
CA ARG A 296 -4.39 11.02 17.50
C ARG A 296 -5.31 11.92 18.33
N ALA A 297 -5.50 11.58 19.61
CA ALA A 297 -6.47 12.26 20.48
C ALA A 297 -6.29 13.80 20.58
N SER A 298 -5.04 14.30 20.52
CA SER A 298 -4.75 15.74 20.45
C SER A 298 -3.57 16.03 19.53
N GLU A 299 -3.47 17.26 19.02
CA GLU A 299 -2.40 17.68 18.10
C GLU A 299 -0.99 17.52 18.69
N LYS A 300 -0.86 17.49 20.02
CA LYS A 300 0.42 17.36 20.74
C LYS A 300 0.74 15.93 21.17
N THR A 301 -0.15 14.98 20.91
CA THR A 301 0.01 13.60 21.36
C THR A 301 1.04 12.89 20.50
N VAL A 302 2.15 12.45 21.11
CA VAL A 302 3.08 11.50 20.49
C VAL A 302 2.43 10.13 20.45
N ILE A 303 2.35 9.52 19.26
CA ILE A 303 1.79 8.19 19.06
C ILE A 303 2.91 7.13 18.92
N THR A 304 2.63 5.92 19.37
CA THR A 304 3.47 4.73 19.34
C THR A 304 2.58 3.51 19.14
N SER A 305 3.19 2.38 18.76
CA SER A 305 2.49 1.13 18.50
C SER A 305 1.64 0.62 19.67
N VAL A 306 1.86 1.09 20.90
CA VAL A 306 1.12 0.65 22.10
C VAL A 306 0.09 1.66 22.61
N ASN A 307 0.13 2.90 22.12
CA ASN A 307 -0.77 3.97 22.57
C ASN A 307 -1.70 4.49 21.46
N SER A 308 -1.48 4.11 20.20
CA SER A 308 -2.34 4.46 19.06
C SER A 308 -3.60 3.59 19.06
N THR A 309 -4.68 4.14 18.50
CA THR A 309 -5.80 3.34 17.98
C THR A 309 -5.59 3.22 16.47
N VAL A 310 -5.52 2.00 15.93
CA VAL A 310 -5.36 1.75 14.50
C VAL A 310 -6.75 1.71 13.87
N TYR A 311 -7.02 2.66 12.98
CA TYR A 311 -8.28 2.73 12.23
C TYR A 311 -8.13 2.02 10.89
N GLU A 312 -9.17 1.28 10.51
CA GLU A 312 -9.28 0.60 9.22
C GLU A 312 -10.38 1.26 8.39
N PHE A 313 -10.06 1.54 7.13
CA PHE A 313 -11.03 1.87 6.08
C PHE A 313 -11.30 0.62 5.24
N THR A 314 -12.52 0.07 5.35
CA THR A 314 -13.03 -0.96 4.44
C THR A 314 -14.00 -0.33 3.45
N PRO A 315 -14.40 -1.04 2.37
CA PRO A 315 -15.45 -0.54 1.46
C PRO A 315 -16.80 -0.25 2.14
N TRP A 316 -17.02 -0.70 3.37
CA TRP A 316 -18.29 -0.50 4.08
C TRP A 316 -18.16 0.38 5.32
N GLU A 317 -17.03 0.35 6.01
CA GLU A 317 -16.92 0.85 7.38
C GLU A 317 -15.58 1.56 7.63
N LEU A 318 -15.63 2.57 8.50
CA LEU A 318 -14.45 3.13 9.18
C LEU A 318 -14.55 2.72 10.65
N GLY A 319 -13.47 2.24 11.24
CA GLY A 319 -13.48 1.90 12.65
C GLY A 319 -12.22 1.20 13.10
N SER A 320 -12.32 0.55 14.26
CA SER A 320 -11.23 -0.25 14.81
C SER A 320 -11.78 -1.37 15.67
N SER A 321 -11.12 -2.52 15.60
CA SER A 321 -11.29 -3.61 16.56
C SER A 321 -10.50 -3.40 17.86
N ASP A 322 -9.61 -2.41 17.92
CA ASP A 322 -8.90 -2.08 19.16
C ASP A 322 -9.88 -1.78 20.29
N PRO A 323 -9.65 -2.28 21.52
CA PRO A 323 -10.48 -1.97 22.69
C PRO A 323 -10.56 -0.47 23.04
N THR A 324 -9.62 0.31 22.55
CA THR A 324 -9.56 1.78 22.67
C THR A 324 -10.54 2.49 21.73
N LEU A 325 -11.38 1.74 20.99
CA LEU A 325 -12.56 2.22 20.29
C LEU A 325 -13.66 1.15 20.27
N ALA A 326 -13.33 -0.04 19.75
CA ALA A 326 -14.21 -1.19 19.55
C ALA A 326 -15.54 -0.79 18.87
N GLY A 327 -15.43 -0.09 17.74
CA GLY A 327 -16.57 0.54 17.07
C GLY A 327 -16.34 0.77 15.59
N TRP A 328 -17.40 0.63 14.81
CA TRP A 328 -17.40 0.80 13.34
C TRP A 328 -18.58 1.64 12.89
N VAL A 329 -18.31 2.72 12.16
CA VAL A 329 -19.32 3.56 11.53
C VAL A 329 -19.47 3.16 10.05
N PRO A 330 -20.70 3.12 9.50
CA PRO A 330 -20.91 2.94 8.07
C PRO A 330 -20.23 4.07 7.28
N LEU A 331 -19.20 3.73 6.49
CA LEU A 331 -18.31 4.69 5.84
C LEU A 331 -19.05 5.62 4.89
N ARG A 332 -20.03 5.09 4.15
CA ARG A 332 -20.90 5.87 3.26
C ARG A 332 -21.59 7.04 3.96
N TYR A 333 -21.84 6.91 5.26
CA TYR A 333 -22.55 7.90 6.09
C TYR A 333 -21.65 8.60 7.12
N VAL A 334 -20.32 8.44 7.03
CA VAL A 334 -19.36 8.86 8.06
C VAL A 334 -19.40 10.35 8.39
N GLY A 335 -19.79 11.21 7.44
CA GLY A 335 -19.93 12.66 7.67
C GLY A 335 -21.19 13.06 8.44
N THR A 336 -22.06 12.11 8.80
CA THR A 336 -23.29 12.36 9.56
C THR A 336 -22.96 12.61 11.03
N THR A 337 -23.77 13.44 11.71
CA THR A 337 -23.63 13.63 13.16
C THR A 337 -24.17 12.42 13.92
N PHE A 338 -23.27 11.72 14.61
CA PHE A 338 -23.59 10.66 15.55
C PHE A 338 -23.37 11.12 16.99
N GLN A 339 -24.16 10.59 17.92
CA GLN A 339 -23.99 10.74 19.36
C GLN A 339 -24.30 9.40 20.03
N ASP A 340 -23.39 8.93 20.88
CA ASP A 340 -23.52 7.67 21.63
C ASP A 340 -23.75 6.44 20.73
N GLY A 341 -23.38 6.54 19.45
CA GLY A 341 -23.52 5.48 18.44
C GLY A 341 -24.73 5.63 17.51
N ASP A 342 -25.64 6.56 17.76
CA ASP A 342 -26.85 6.79 16.97
C ASP A 342 -26.81 8.12 16.21
N VAL A 343 -27.47 8.17 15.05
CA VAL A 343 -27.65 9.43 14.30
C VAL A 343 -28.54 10.40 15.08
N THR A 344 -28.11 11.65 15.21
CA THR A 344 -28.85 12.67 15.97
C THR A 344 -30.04 13.26 15.21
N ASP A 345 -29.97 13.30 13.87
CA ASP A 345 -31.04 13.78 12.99
C ASP A 345 -31.29 12.80 11.84
N ARG A 346 -32.39 12.05 11.91
CA ARG A 346 -32.76 11.05 10.88
C ARG A 346 -33.20 11.68 9.56
N ALA A 347 -33.46 12.99 9.52
CA ALA A 347 -33.77 13.69 8.27
C ALA A 347 -32.50 14.06 7.47
N SER A 348 -31.30 13.92 8.06
CA SER A 348 -30.06 14.43 7.48
C SER A 348 -28.88 13.48 7.71
N CYS A 349 -28.71 12.52 6.81
CA CYS A 349 -27.50 11.71 6.66
C CYS A 349 -26.62 12.28 5.54
N VAL A 350 -25.32 12.39 5.80
CA VAL A 350 -24.32 12.94 4.88
C VAL A 350 -23.67 11.81 4.09
N THR A 351 -23.52 12.00 2.79
CA THR A 351 -22.79 11.09 1.88
C THR A 351 -21.71 11.84 1.10
N GLY A 352 -20.72 11.12 0.58
CA GLY A 352 -19.61 11.70 -0.21
C GLY A 352 -18.47 12.28 0.63
N PHE A 353 -18.51 12.16 1.96
CA PHE A 353 -17.42 12.60 2.84
C PHE A 353 -16.16 11.72 2.68
N ASP A 354 -16.35 10.43 2.39
CA ASP A 354 -15.33 9.41 2.19
C ASP A 354 -14.75 9.42 0.77
N ASN A 355 -14.52 10.61 0.19
CA ASN A 355 -13.83 10.73 -1.10
C ASN A 355 -12.54 9.90 -1.10
N ALA A 356 -12.35 9.09 -2.15
CA ALA A 356 -11.26 8.12 -2.20
C ALA A 356 -9.86 8.79 -2.09
N GLY A 357 -9.70 9.97 -2.70
CA GLY A 357 -8.49 10.78 -2.57
C GLY A 357 -8.26 11.27 -1.14
N PHE A 358 -9.31 11.68 -0.43
CA PHE A 358 -9.21 12.08 0.98
C PHE A 358 -8.91 10.91 1.92
N VAL A 359 -9.44 9.72 1.65
CA VAL A 359 -9.08 8.51 2.39
C VAL A 359 -7.60 8.16 2.21
N MET A 360 -7.11 8.08 0.97
CA MET A 360 -5.66 7.87 0.69
C MET A 360 -4.80 9.01 1.27
N GLY A 361 -5.29 10.25 1.21
CA GLY A 361 -4.62 11.41 1.81
C GLY A 361 -4.56 11.36 3.34
N THR A 362 -5.56 10.75 3.98
CA THR A 362 -5.58 10.53 5.44
C THR A 362 -4.53 9.51 5.86
N THR A 363 -4.45 8.40 5.15
CA THR A 363 -3.52 7.29 5.44
C THR A 363 -2.07 7.62 5.06
N SER A 364 -1.85 8.73 4.36
CA SER A 364 -0.54 9.28 3.96
C SER A 364 -0.32 10.73 4.42
N SER A 365 -0.97 11.15 5.51
CA SER A 365 -0.97 12.55 5.94
C SER A 365 0.41 13.09 6.36
N VAL A 366 1.42 12.25 6.63
CA VAL A 366 2.81 12.69 6.90
C VAL A 366 3.36 13.58 5.77
N TYR A 367 2.88 13.37 4.55
CA TYR A 367 3.29 14.12 3.37
C TYR A 367 2.75 15.55 3.32
N THR A 368 1.75 15.90 4.13
CA THR A 368 1.27 17.29 4.25
C THR A 368 2.34 18.22 4.83
N GLN A 369 3.33 17.71 5.57
CA GLN A 369 4.49 18.52 5.98
C GLN A 369 5.25 19.05 4.77
N SER A 370 5.25 18.30 3.66
CA SER A 370 5.90 18.71 2.41
C SER A 370 5.14 19.82 1.70
N ILE A 371 3.83 19.89 1.91
CA ILE A 371 2.99 21.03 1.53
C ILE A 371 3.47 22.29 2.31
N SER A 372 3.85 22.16 3.59
CA SER A 372 4.44 23.28 4.34
C SER A 372 5.81 23.73 3.82
N LEU A 373 6.65 22.83 3.27
CA LEU A 373 7.94 23.17 2.63
C LEU A 373 7.77 24.05 1.37
N LEU A 374 6.57 24.12 0.78
CA LEU A 374 6.26 25.08 -0.28
C LEU A 374 6.40 26.54 0.19
N LYS A 375 6.27 26.81 1.51
CA LYS A 375 6.39 28.14 2.09
C LYS A 375 7.81 28.70 2.02
N ASP A 376 8.80 27.83 2.12
CA ASP A 376 10.21 28.21 2.15
C ASP A 376 10.83 28.35 0.74
N ASN A 377 10.00 28.20 -0.31
CA ASN A 377 10.41 28.26 -1.71
C ASN A 377 11.61 27.33 -2.01
N ASN A 378 11.65 26.18 -1.32
CA ASN A 378 12.78 25.27 -1.36
C ASN A 378 12.82 24.54 -2.71
N LYS A 379 13.64 25.06 -3.63
CA LYS A 379 13.86 24.54 -5.00
C LYS A 379 14.34 23.07 -5.07
N LYS A 380 14.62 22.43 -3.93
CA LYS A 380 14.92 21.00 -3.85
C LYS A 380 13.68 20.11 -4.02
N TYR A 381 12.52 20.58 -3.57
CA TYR A 381 11.27 19.81 -3.54
C TYR A 381 10.22 20.33 -4.53
N ILE A 382 10.40 21.58 -4.96
CA ILE A 382 9.55 22.24 -5.95
C ILE A 382 10.27 22.16 -7.31
N PRO A 383 9.63 21.58 -8.35
CA PRO A 383 10.19 21.61 -9.69
C PRO A 383 10.53 23.05 -10.10
N GLY A 384 11.71 23.25 -10.70
CA GLY A 384 12.17 24.60 -11.09
C GLY A 384 11.28 25.28 -12.14
N ASP A 385 10.39 24.53 -12.80
CA ASP A 385 9.38 24.96 -13.76
C ASP A 385 7.98 25.17 -13.13
N ALA A 386 7.81 24.92 -11.83
CA ALA A 386 6.55 25.22 -11.15
C ALA A 386 6.34 26.75 -11.10
N PRO A 387 5.19 27.29 -11.59
CA PRO A 387 4.96 28.73 -11.64
C PRO A 387 4.94 29.36 -10.23
N ASP A 388 5.70 30.44 -10.04
CA ASP A 388 5.79 31.20 -8.77
C ASP A 388 4.43 31.55 -8.15
N PHE A 389 3.41 31.78 -8.99
CA PHE A 389 2.04 32.05 -8.51
C PHE A 389 1.38 30.84 -7.86
N ALA A 390 1.59 29.62 -8.37
CA ALA A 390 1.05 28.40 -7.81
C ALA A 390 1.65 28.11 -6.43
N ILE A 391 2.97 28.26 -6.31
CA ILE A 391 3.72 28.11 -5.05
C ILE A 391 3.24 29.14 -4.03
N LYS A 392 3.13 30.42 -4.41
CA LYS A 392 2.66 31.50 -3.53
C LYS A 392 1.20 31.33 -3.09
N THR A 393 0.34 30.85 -3.99
CA THR A 393 -1.08 30.62 -3.70
C THR A 393 -1.26 29.43 -2.76
N ALA A 394 -0.57 28.32 -3.02
CA ALA A 394 -0.49 27.19 -2.12
C ALA A 394 0.05 27.62 -0.75
N ALA A 395 1.24 28.22 -0.69
CA ALA A 395 1.87 28.66 0.55
C ALA A 395 0.99 29.59 1.39
N LYS A 396 0.27 30.53 0.76
CA LYS A 396 -0.64 31.47 1.44
C LYS A 396 -1.86 30.75 2.03
N LEU A 397 -2.46 29.82 1.29
CA LEU A 397 -3.65 29.09 1.75
C LEU A 397 -3.30 28.05 2.83
N ILE A 398 -2.18 27.35 2.69
CA ILE A 398 -1.64 26.44 3.71
C ILE A 398 -1.31 27.20 5.00
N SER A 399 -0.83 28.44 4.89
CA SER A 399 -0.58 29.32 6.05
C SER A 399 -1.85 29.84 6.71
N ALA A 400 -2.95 29.95 5.97
CA ALA A 400 -4.24 30.37 6.53
C ALA A 400 -4.99 29.21 7.23
N LEU A 401 -4.72 27.97 6.83
CA LEU A 401 -5.45 26.78 7.29
C LEU A 401 -4.79 26.03 8.44
N SER A 402 -3.52 26.29 8.74
CA SER A 402 -2.73 25.39 9.58
C SER A 402 -2.19 26.05 10.83
N ASN A 403 -2.56 25.50 11.99
CA ASN A 403 -1.71 25.56 13.17
C ASN A 403 -0.41 24.78 12.86
N PRO A 404 0.79 25.36 13.03
CA PRO A 404 2.04 24.69 12.70
C PRO A 404 2.24 23.31 13.35
N THR A 405 1.53 23.03 14.43
CA THR A 405 1.59 21.76 15.17
C THR A 405 0.59 20.69 14.70
N ALA A 406 -0.15 20.92 13.62
CA ALA A 406 -1.25 20.05 13.17
C ALA A 406 -1.25 19.75 11.66
N TYR A 407 -0.16 20.03 10.94
CA TYR A 407 -0.12 19.84 9.48
C TYR A 407 -0.43 18.40 9.07
N ASP A 408 0.06 17.43 9.81
CA ASP A 408 -0.05 15.99 9.56
C ASP A 408 -1.42 15.39 9.92
N ILE A 409 -2.38 16.21 10.35
CA ILE A 409 -3.70 15.73 10.78
C ILE A 409 -4.71 15.84 9.65
N ALA A 410 -5.29 14.70 9.28
CA ALA A 410 -6.55 14.64 8.55
C ALA A 410 -7.71 14.80 9.55
N GLU A 411 -8.48 15.87 9.39
CA GLU A 411 -9.61 16.16 10.27
C GLU A 411 -10.90 15.55 9.72
N TRP A 412 -11.51 14.66 10.52
CA TRP A 412 -12.80 14.03 10.24
C TRP A 412 -13.85 14.63 11.19
N SER A 413 -14.55 15.67 10.69
CA SER A 413 -15.55 16.44 11.43
C SER A 413 -16.91 16.39 10.69
N PRO A 414 -18.01 15.99 11.37
CA PRO A 414 -18.11 15.65 12.79
C PRO A 414 -17.43 14.32 13.15
N ASN A 415 -17.00 14.17 14.40
CA ASN A 415 -16.51 12.88 14.92
C ASN A 415 -17.67 11.87 14.99
N PRO A 416 -17.65 10.79 14.18
CA PRO A 416 -18.72 9.80 14.23
C PRO A 416 -18.75 9.04 15.57
N PHE A 417 -17.62 8.95 16.29
CA PHE A 417 -17.52 8.20 17.54
C PHE A 417 -17.73 9.06 18.79
N ARG A 418 -18.32 10.24 18.67
CA ARG A 418 -18.60 11.11 19.82
C ARG A 418 -19.57 10.42 20.78
N GLY A 419 -19.20 10.38 22.06
CA GLY A 419 -19.95 9.71 23.12
C GLY A 419 -19.94 8.18 23.06
N PHE A 420 -19.36 7.56 22.02
CA PHE A 420 -19.30 6.11 21.90
C PHE A 420 -18.18 5.52 22.75
N ASN A 421 -18.48 4.55 23.62
CA ASN A 421 -17.54 3.88 24.54
C ASN A 421 -16.65 4.84 25.35
N PRO A 422 -17.18 5.84 26.08
CA PRO A 422 -16.39 6.93 26.66
C PRO A 422 -15.39 6.50 27.73
N ALA A 423 -15.53 5.29 28.28
CA ALA A 423 -14.59 4.72 29.24
C ALA A 423 -13.24 4.30 28.61
N THR A 424 -13.23 3.93 27.33
CA THR A 424 -12.03 3.42 26.64
C THR A 424 -11.69 4.19 25.36
N ASN A 425 -12.69 4.77 24.71
CA ASN A 425 -12.53 5.55 23.49
C ASN A 425 -11.93 6.92 23.78
N ARG A 426 -10.65 7.06 23.40
CA ARG A 426 -9.88 8.30 23.56
C ARG A 426 -10.48 9.49 22.79
N ASN A 427 -11.30 9.24 21.77
CA ASN A 427 -11.92 10.28 20.96
C ASN A 427 -13.37 10.59 21.36
N ALA A 428 -13.96 9.88 22.34
CA ALA A 428 -15.39 10.01 22.66
C ALA A 428 -15.81 11.43 23.07
N ASN A 429 -14.91 12.17 23.74
CA ASN A 429 -15.19 13.52 24.23
C ASN A 429 -14.83 14.64 23.23
N HIS A 430 -14.34 14.28 22.04
CA HIS A 430 -13.92 15.23 21.02
C HIS A 430 -14.99 15.39 19.94
N SER A 431 -15.21 16.62 19.49
CA SER A 431 -16.14 16.93 18.38
C SER A 431 -15.59 16.57 17.00
N ARG A 432 -14.27 16.37 16.90
CA ARG A 432 -13.55 15.97 15.69
C ARG A 432 -12.77 14.69 15.92
N LEU A 433 -12.65 13.87 14.89
CA LEU A 433 -11.77 12.71 14.86
C LEU A 433 -10.50 13.11 14.10
N ASN A 434 -9.36 13.01 14.77
CA ASN A 434 -8.06 13.31 14.18
C ASN A 434 -7.39 12.01 13.77
N LEU A 435 -7.17 11.84 12.47
CA LEU A 435 -6.45 10.71 11.90
C LEU A 435 -5.13 11.19 11.29
N VAL A 436 -4.10 10.36 11.38
CA VAL A 436 -2.77 10.59 10.79
C VAL A 436 -2.29 9.35 10.03
N ASP A 437 -1.16 9.46 9.34
CA ASP A 437 -0.57 8.38 8.55
C ASP A 437 -0.40 7.11 9.39
N GLY A 438 -0.81 5.97 8.82
CA GLY A 438 -0.81 4.67 9.50
C GLY A 438 0.58 4.18 9.91
N SER A 439 1.65 4.75 9.37
CA SER A 439 3.04 4.40 9.69
C SER A 439 3.60 5.12 10.92
N GLU A 440 2.94 6.18 11.40
CA GLU A 440 3.51 7.07 12.42
C GLU A 440 3.67 6.44 13.81
N ASP A 441 2.98 5.32 14.07
CA ASP A 441 3.13 4.56 15.29
C ASP A 441 4.21 3.45 15.19
N ALA A 442 5.04 3.53 14.15
CA ALA A 442 6.10 2.59 13.76
C ALA A 442 5.62 1.24 13.22
N GLN A 443 4.32 0.96 13.15
CA GLN A 443 3.79 -0.25 12.49
C GLN A 443 3.69 -0.06 10.97
N ASN A 444 4.82 0.23 10.31
CA ASN A 444 4.85 0.62 8.89
C ASN A 444 4.39 -0.50 7.92
N VAL A 445 4.25 -1.74 8.39
CA VAL A 445 3.62 -2.84 7.64
C VAL A 445 2.21 -3.08 8.21
N PRO A 446 1.15 -2.98 7.39
CA PRO A 446 -0.24 -2.95 7.86
C PRO A 446 -0.79 -4.34 8.27
N PHE A 447 -0.25 -4.93 9.34
CA PHE A 447 -0.67 -6.26 9.81
C PHE A 447 -2.02 -6.26 10.52
N HIS A 448 -2.40 -5.17 11.19
CA HIS A 448 -3.56 -5.09 12.07
C HIS A 448 -4.83 -5.80 11.55
N PRO A 449 -5.32 -5.54 10.31
CA PRO A 449 -6.53 -6.19 9.84
C PRO A 449 -6.40 -7.70 9.70
N HIS A 450 -5.20 -8.23 9.47
CA HIS A 450 -4.95 -9.66 9.30
C HIS A 450 -4.86 -10.42 10.63
N LEU A 451 -4.78 -9.73 11.76
CA LEU A 451 -4.61 -10.35 13.07
C LEU A 451 -5.94 -10.60 13.79
N LEU A 452 -7.03 -10.00 13.31
CA LEU A 452 -8.36 -10.18 13.89
C LEU A 452 -8.78 -11.65 13.81
N PRO A 453 -9.00 -12.36 14.94
CA PRO A 453 -9.24 -13.80 14.92
C PRO A 453 -10.43 -14.24 14.07
N GLU A 454 -11.50 -13.44 13.96
CA GLU A 454 -12.68 -13.78 13.16
C GLU A 454 -12.40 -13.77 11.64
N ARG A 455 -11.38 -13.03 11.18
CA ARG A 455 -10.92 -13.09 9.78
C ARG A 455 -10.13 -14.38 9.49
N ALA A 456 -9.64 -15.05 10.53
CA ALA A 456 -8.98 -16.35 10.47
C ALA A 456 -7.89 -16.42 9.37
N VAL A 457 -7.06 -15.38 9.26
CA VAL A 457 -5.99 -15.34 8.26
C VAL A 457 -4.91 -16.35 8.63
N ASP A 458 -4.52 -17.18 7.66
CA ASP A 458 -3.59 -18.28 7.85
C ASP A 458 -2.14 -17.90 7.58
N VAL A 459 -1.95 -17.06 6.57
CA VAL A 459 -0.65 -16.57 6.14
C VAL A 459 -0.78 -15.12 5.67
N VAL A 460 0.21 -14.29 5.99
CA VAL A 460 0.32 -12.93 5.46
C VAL A 460 1.61 -12.80 4.66
N PHE A 461 1.49 -12.43 3.38
CA PHE A 461 2.63 -12.01 2.56
C PHE A 461 2.84 -10.52 2.71
N ALA A 462 3.94 -10.14 3.36
CA ALA A 462 4.24 -8.76 3.71
C ALA A 462 5.41 -8.24 2.88
N TYR A 463 5.12 -7.34 1.94
CA TYR A 463 6.16 -6.59 1.23
C TYR A 463 6.54 -5.34 2.02
N ASP A 464 7.79 -5.30 2.47
CA ASP A 464 8.30 -4.26 3.35
C ASP A 464 9.31 -3.38 2.62
N ALA A 465 8.91 -2.14 2.35
CA ALA A 465 9.73 -1.08 1.79
C ALA A 465 10.03 0.02 2.83
N SER A 466 10.11 -0.32 4.10
CA SER A 466 10.54 0.60 5.16
C SER A 466 11.96 1.12 4.89
N SER A 467 12.24 2.35 5.35
CA SER A 467 13.52 3.03 5.18
C SER A 467 14.20 3.15 6.55
N ASP A 468 14.60 2.02 7.10
CA ASP A 468 15.04 1.91 8.51
C ASP A 468 16.56 2.06 8.68
N THR A 469 17.32 1.60 7.69
CA THR A 469 18.79 1.62 7.73
C THR A 469 19.38 2.91 7.18
N GLU A 470 20.71 3.06 7.31
CA GLU A 470 21.46 4.24 6.89
C GLU A 470 21.30 4.57 5.40
N TYR A 471 21.03 3.56 4.58
CA TYR A 471 20.78 3.70 3.14
C TYR A 471 19.32 3.41 2.75
N GLY A 472 18.38 3.43 3.70
CA GLY A 472 16.95 3.35 3.42
C GLY A 472 16.44 1.97 3.02
N TRP A 473 17.01 0.91 3.61
CA TRP A 473 16.52 -0.46 3.48
C TRP A 473 15.76 -0.91 4.74
N PRO A 474 14.90 -1.93 4.66
CA PRO A 474 14.21 -2.46 5.83
C PRO A 474 15.15 -3.18 6.81
N ASP A 475 14.95 -2.98 8.10
CA ASP A 475 15.62 -3.75 9.16
C ASP A 475 14.65 -4.58 10.02
N GLY A 476 13.34 -4.44 9.75
CA GLY A 476 12.26 -5.14 10.43
C GLY A 476 11.73 -4.43 11.67
N SER A 477 12.08 -3.15 11.88
CA SER A 477 11.51 -2.31 12.94
C SER A 477 9.96 -2.36 12.98
N ALA A 478 9.29 -2.40 11.82
CA ALA A 478 7.84 -2.52 11.76
C ALA A 478 7.29 -3.85 12.32
N LEU A 479 8.01 -4.96 12.13
CA LEU A 479 7.66 -6.26 12.72
C LEU A 479 7.80 -6.20 14.24
N VAL A 480 8.88 -5.59 14.73
CA VAL A 480 9.14 -5.42 16.17
C VAL A 480 8.03 -4.58 16.81
N ALA A 481 7.68 -3.44 16.21
CA ALA A 481 6.61 -2.57 16.71
C ALA A 481 5.25 -3.29 16.79
N THR A 482 4.91 -4.08 15.76
CA THR A 482 3.67 -4.90 15.74
C THR A 482 3.70 -5.99 16.81
N TYR A 483 4.85 -6.65 17.01
CA TYR A 483 5.03 -7.66 18.05
C TYR A 483 4.87 -7.06 19.45
N GLU A 484 5.52 -5.91 19.72
CA GLU A 484 5.41 -5.19 20.99
C GLU A 484 3.97 -4.77 21.31
N ARG A 485 3.22 -4.35 20.28
CA ARG A 485 1.78 -4.11 20.39
C ARG A 485 1.01 -5.36 20.77
N ALA A 486 1.26 -6.48 20.09
CA ALA A 486 0.59 -7.75 20.36
C ALA A 486 0.91 -8.32 21.75
N GLN A 487 2.01 -7.89 22.39
CA GLN A 487 2.32 -8.26 23.77
C GLN A 487 1.55 -7.45 24.82
N GLN A 488 0.87 -6.36 24.44
CA GLN A 488 0.10 -5.57 25.39
C GLN A 488 -1.09 -6.38 25.92
N PRO A 489 -1.31 -6.46 27.25
CA PRO A 489 -2.37 -7.30 27.82
C PRO A 489 -3.77 -7.01 27.28
N THR A 490 -4.05 -5.76 26.94
CA THR A 490 -5.35 -5.35 26.39
C THR A 490 -5.50 -5.67 24.90
N LEU A 491 -4.43 -5.88 24.15
CA LEU A 491 -4.45 -6.05 22.69
C LEU A 491 -4.17 -7.48 22.25
N ARG A 492 -3.56 -8.30 23.12
CA ARG A 492 -3.14 -9.67 22.80
C ARG A 492 -4.26 -10.56 22.29
N ASP A 493 -5.45 -10.42 22.84
CA ASP A 493 -6.61 -11.26 22.48
C ASP A 493 -7.33 -10.76 21.22
N VAL A 494 -7.03 -9.52 20.78
CA VAL A 494 -7.61 -8.89 19.58
C VAL A 494 -6.70 -9.04 18.36
N GLY A 495 -5.39 -9.19 18.56
CA GLY A 495 -4.42 -9.30 17.47
C GLY A 495 -3.18 -10.10 17.86
N PRO A 496 -3.28 -11.44 17.98
CA PRO A 496 -2.10 -12.28 18.19
C PRO A 496 -1.10 -12.10 17.03
N PHE A 497 0.19 -12.04 17.35
CA PHE A 497 1.27 -11.92 16.38
C PHE A 497 2.40 -12.91 16.72
N PRO A 498 3.11 -13.49 15.74
CA PRO A 498 4.20 -14.40 16.06
C PRO A 498 5.35 -13.67 16.76
N SER A 499 6.18 -14.41 17.50
CA SER A 499 7.39 -13.85 18.10
C SER A 499 8.33 -13.30 17.04
N ILE A 500 8.82 -12.08 17.28
CA ILE A 500 9.79 -11.37 16.46
C ILE A 500 11.00 -11.02 17.33
N PRO A 501 12.25 -11.29 16.89
CA PRO A 501 13.43 -10.85 17.62
C PRO A 501 13.69 -9.36 17.40
N ASP A 502 14.60 -8.78 18.19
CA ASP A 502 15.01 -7.38 18.03
C ASP A 502 15.63 -7.11 16.64
N ARG A 503 15.61 -5.84 16.20
CA ARG A 503 16.14 -5.42 14.89
C ARG A 503 17.62 -5.76 14.69
N ASN A 504 18.43 -5.75 15.75
CA ASN A 504 19.84 -6.11 15.62
C ASN A 504 19.98 -7.59 15.33
N THR A 505 19.20 -8.44 16.00
CA THR A 505 19.11 -9.87 15.67
C THR A 505 18.67 -10.09 14.23
N LEU A 506 17.61 -9.39 13.76
CA LEU A 506 17.14 -9.49 12.38
C LEU A 506 18.27 -9.16 11.37
N ARG A 507 19.02 -8.09 11.61
CA ARG A 507 20.18 -7.70 10.79
C ARG A 507 21.35 -8.67 10.89
N ASN A 508 21.79 -9.02 12.10
CA ASN A 508 22.98 -9.84 12.33
C ASN A 508 22.81 -11.28 11.82
N LEU A 509 21.58 -11.80 11.79
CA LEU A 509 21.26 -13.11 11.24
C LEU A 509 20.91 -13.07 9.74
N GLY A 510 20.99 -11.88 9.11
CA GLY A 510 20.67 -11.65 7.71
C GLY A 510 19.22 -11.96 7.36
N LEU A 511 18.29 -11.88 8.32
CA LEU A 511 16.86 -12.12 8.12
C LEU A 511 16.23 -11.03 7.26
N ASN A 512 16.80 -9.82 7.29
CA ASN A 512 16.39 -8.71 6.43
C ASN A 512 16.96 -8.79 5.00
N ALA A 513 17.82 -9.77 4.68
CA ALA A 513 18.46 -9.93 3.36
C ALA A 513 17.83 -11.06 2.51
N ARG A 514 16.71 -11.62 2.95
CA ARG A 514 15.99 -12.69 2.26
C ARG A 514 14.53 -12.75 2.77
N PRO A 515 13.63 -13.43 2.04
CA PRO A 515 12.37 -13.84 2.63
C PRO A 515 12.61 -14.55 3.96
N THR A 516 11.84 -14.19 4.99
CA THR A 516 11.92 -14.81 6.31
C THR A 516 10.51 -15.10 6.82
N PHE A 517 10.32 -16.29 7.39
CA PHE A 517 9.03 -16.71 7.92
C PHE A 517 9.02 -16.62 9.45
N PHE A 518 7.91 -16.14 10.00
CA PHE A 518 7.66 -16.08 11.44
C PHE A 518 6.38 -16.82 11.80
N GLY A 519 6.33 -17.41 12.99
CA GLY A 519 5.17 -18.17 13.46
C GLY A 519 4.99 -19.55 12.80
N CYS A 520 6.03 -20.12 12.20
CA CYS A 520 5.89 -21.37 11.43
C CYS A 520 5.31 -22.54 12.23
N ASN A 521 5.75 -22.75 13.47
CA ASN A 521 5.26 -23.83 14.31
C ASN A 521 3.99 -23.41 15.07
N ALA A 522 2.84 -23.93 14.65
CA ALA A 522 1.57 -23.66 15.32
C ALA A 522 1.52 -24.22 16.76
N SER A 523 2.26 -25.28 17.06
CA SER A 523 2.31 -25.88 18.40
C SER A 523 3.00 -25.02 19.45
N ASN A 524 3.69 -23.94 19.04
CA ASN A 524 4.28 -22.98 19.98
C ASN A 524 3.22 -22.06 20.61
N PHE A 525 1.97 -22.10 20.14
CA PHE A 525 0.88 -21.28 20.62
C PHE A 525 -0.10 -22.14 21.41
N SER A 526 -0.46 -21.70 22.61
CA SER A 526 -1.24 -22.48 23.59
C SER A 526 -2.75 -22.57 23.29
N SER A 527 -3.25 -21.81 22.30
CA SER A 527 -4.69 -21.74 21.97
C SER A 527 -4.88 -21.54 20.47
N THR A 528 -5.83 -22.29 19.89
CA THR A 528 -6.26 -22.14 18.48
C THR A 528 -7.02 -20.84 18.23
N ALA A 529 -7.68 -20.28 19.25
CA ALA A 529 -8.32 -18.96 19.18
C ALA A 529 -7.31 -17.81 19.17
N SER A 530 -6.03 -18.11 19.43
CA SER A 530 -4.93 -17.16 19.58
C SER A 530 -3.78 -17.47 18.61
N LEU A 531 -4.00 -18.34 17.62
CA LEU A 531 -2.98 -18.76 16.67
C LEU A 531 -2.80 -17.66 15.62
N PRO A 532 -1.65 -16.95 15.60
CA PRO A 532 -1.45 -15.90 14.62
C PRO A 532 -1.23 -16.47 13.21
N PRO A 533 -1.44 -15.66 12.16
CA PRO A 533 -1.02 -16.02 10.81
C PRO A 533 0.48 -16.33 10.78
N LEU A 534 0.89 -17.23 9.88
CA LEU A 534 2.29 -17.33 9.48
C LEU A 534 2.64 -16.05 8.71
N VAL A 535 3.71 -15.36 9.10
CA VAL A 535 4.15 -14.15 8.38
C VAL A 535 5.24 -14.54 7.40
N VAL A 536 5.01 -14.30 6.11
CA VAL A 536 6.03 -14.34 5.05
C VAL A 536 6.51 -12.91 4.83
N TRP A 537 7.62 -12.54 5.45
CA TRP A 537 8.18 -11.20 5.34
C TRP A 537 9.16 -11.11 4.17
N LEU A 538 8.91 -10.14 3.30
CA LEU A 538 9.67 -9.86 2.07
C LEU A 538 10.25 -8.44 2.16
N PRO A 539 11.42 -8.28 2.78
CA PRO A 539 12.09 -6.99 2.80
C PRO A 539 12.56 -6.63 1.38
N ASN A 540 12.28 -5.38 0.98
CA ASN A 540 12.81 -4.79 -0.23
C ASN A 540 14.34 -4.83 -0.20
N GLN A 541 14.94 -5.25 -1.31
CA GLN A 541 16.38 -5.47 -1.48
C GLN A 541 16.77 -5.18 -2.94
N PRO A 542 18.03 -4.85 -3.24
CA PRO A 542 18.49 -4.65 -4.60
C PRO A 542 18.67 -6.00 -5.29
N TYR A 543 17.63 -6.51 -5.94
CA TYR A 543 17.76 -7.71 -6.78
C TYR A 543 18.28 -7.34 -8.17
N VAL A 544 17.64 -6.37 -8.82
CA VAL A 544 18.01 -5.89 -10.16
C VAL A 544 18.04 -4.37 -10.26
N TYR A 545 17.52 -3.63 -9.28
CA TYR A 545 17.60 -2.17 -9.23
C TYR A 545 17.62 -1.68 -7.78
N ASN A 546 18.19 -0.49 -7.53
CA ASN A 546 18.18 0.11 -6.21
C ASN A 546 16.78 0.65 -5.88
N GLY A 547 16.00 -0.19 -5.20
CA GLY A 547 14.63 0.09 -4.77
C GLY A 547 14.50 0.99 -3.54
N ASN A 548 15.54 1.68 -3.09
CA ASN A 548 15.60 2.46 -1.85
C ASN A 548 15.39 3.98 -2.08
N LEU A 549 14.44 4.36 -2.93
CA LEU A 549 14.06 5.77 -3.14
C LEU A 549 13.81 6.47 -1.79
N THR A 550 14.21 7.73 -1.65
CA THR A 550 13.89 8.47 -0.41
C THR A 550 12.38 8.63 -0.24
N THR A 551 11.89 8.65 1.00
CA THR A 551 10.44 8.72 1.29
C THR A 551 9.77 9.94 0.67
N PHE A 552 10.46 11.08 0.57
CA PHE A 552 9.99 12.32 -0.07
C PHE A 552 10.51 12.48 -1.50
N THR A 553 10.36 11.42 -2.31
CA THR A 553 10.61 11.46 -3.75
C THR A 553 9.32 11.85 -4.47
N TRP A 554 9.36 12.92 -5.26
CA TRP A 554 8.16 13.51 -5.89
C TRP A 554 8.07 13.27 -7.38
N THR A 555 9.12 12.73 -7.99
CA THR A 555 9.20 12.44 -9.42
C THR A 555 9.92 11.12 -9.62
N VAL A 556 9.38 10.25 -10.45
CA VAL A 556 10.01 8.99 -10.86
C VAL A 556 9.83 8.86 -12.37
N ARG A 557 10.95 8.78 -13.11
CA ARG A 557 10.89 8.64 -14.57
C ARG A 557 10.36 7.28 -14.98
N ASP A 558 9.80 7.17 -16.18
CA ASP A 558 9.21 5.92 -16.67
C ASP A 558 10.20 4.74 -16.72
N PRO A 559 11.44 4.89 -17.22
CA PRO A 559 12.42 3.80 -17.18
C PRO A 559 12.81 3.41 -15.75
N GLU A 560 12.81 4.36 -14.81
CA GLU A 560 13.13 4.11 -13.40
C GLU A 560 11.97 3.45 -12.68
N ARG A 561 10.73 3.91 -12.92
CA ARG A 561 9.48 3.27 -12.47
C ARG A 561 9.43 1.81 -12.91
N ALA A 562 9.74 1.53 -14.18
CA ALA A 562 9.82 0.16 -14.70
C ALA A 562 10.89 -0.68 -13.97
N ALA A 563 12.10 -0.14 -13.78
CA ALA A 563 13.17 -0.86 -13.07
C ALA A 563 12.84 -1.14 -11.59
N LEU A 564 12.09 -0.24 -10.93
CA LEU A 564 11.59 -0.42 -9.57
C LEU A 564 10.51 -1.52 -9.49
N ILE A 565 9.60 -1.57 -10.47
CA ILE A 565 8.61 -2.66 -10.61
C ILE A 565 9.34 -3.99 -10.81
N ASP A 566 10.32 -4.04 -11.73
CA ASP A 566 11.11 -5.25 -11.98
C ASP A 566 11.86 -5.71 -10.72
N ASN A 567 12.36 -4.77 -9.90
CA ASN A 567 12.99 -5.11 -8.64
C ASN A 567 11.99 -5.69 -7.63
N GLY A 568 10.81 -5.07 -7.48
CA GLY A 568 9.74 -5.59 -6.61
C GLY A 568 9.28 -7.00 -7.02
N TRP A 569 9.16 -7.24 -8.33
CA TRP A 569 8.88 -8.56 -8.88
C TRP A 569 9.97 -9.56 -8.50
N ALA A 570 11.24 -9.20 -8.69
CA ALA A 570 12.39 -10.03 -8.36
C ALA A 570 12.47 -10.35 -6.86
N VAL A 571 12.13 -9.40 -5.98
CA VAL A 571 12.04 -9.61 -4.53
C VAL A 571 10.99 -10.68 -4.22
N ALA A 572 9.78 -10.56 -4.78
CA ALA A 572 8.67 -11.47 -4.50
C ALA A 572 8.89 -12.89 -5.05
N THR A 573 9.56 -13.00 -6.19
CA THR A 573 9.79 -14.28 -6.90
C THR A 573 11.15 -14.91 -6.62
N GLN A 574 12.03 -14.26 -5.86
CA GLN A 574 13.43 -14.67 -5.73
C GLN A 574 14.13 -14.80 -7.09
N LEU A 575 13.97 -13.77 -7.94
CA LEU A 575 14.37 -13.75 -9.35
C LEU A 575 13.77 -14.93 -10.14
N ASN A 576 12.45 -15.07 -10.14
CA ASN A 576 11.75 -16.16 -10.83
C ASN A 576 12.29 -17.55 -10.41
N ALA A 577 12.49 -17.73 -9.10
CA ALA A 577 13.07 -18.91 -8.47
C ALA A 577 14.51 -19.25 -8.91
N THR A 578 15.25 -18.35 -9.55
CA THR A 578 16.65 -18.60 -9.91
C THR A 578 17.60 -18.52 -8.71
N ARG A 579 17.28 -17.71 -7.70
CA ARG A 579 18.05 -17.65 -6.44
C ARG A 579 17.78 -18.85 -5.53
N ASP A 580 16.54 -19.34 -5.53
CA ASP A 580 16.14 -20.56 -4.85
C ASP A 580 15.05 -21.27 -5.65
N THR A 581 15.39 -22.41 -6.25
CA THR A 581 14.50 -23.19 -7.10
C THR A 581 13.36 -23.86 -6.32
N GLU A 582 13.46 -23.96 -4.99
CA GLU A 582 12.38 -24.45 -4.12
C GLU A 582 11.46 -23.32 -3.64
N TRP A 583 11.76 -22.04 -3.91
CA TRP A 583 10.95 -20.90 -3.44
C TRP A 583 9.45 -21.03 -3.76
N PRO A 584 9.02 -21.40 -4.99
CA PRO A 584 7.60 -21.61 -5.30
C PRO A 584 6.93 -22.65 -4.40
N ALA A 585 7.61 -23.78 -4.15
CA ALA A 585 7.11 -24.81 -3.26
C ALA A 585 7.06 -24.32 -1.80
N CYS A 586 8.03 -23.50 -1.36
CA CYS A 586 8.03 -22.92 -0.02
C CYS A 586 6.90 -21.90 0.18
N VAL A 587 6.53 -21.15 -0.85
CA VAL A 587 5.32 -20.31 -0.86
C VAL A 587 4.06 -21.18 -0.70
N ALA A 588 3.94 -22.27 -1.46
CA ALA A 588 2.82 -23.21 -1.33
C ALA A 588 2.74 -23.83 0.08
N CYS A 589 3.89 -24.19 0.66
CA CYS A 589 3.97 -24.70 2.03
C CYS A 589 3.55 -23.67 3.08
N ALA A 590 3.93 -22.40 2.92
CA ALA A 590 3.48 -21.32 3.80
C ALA A 590 1.95 -21.13 3.74
N VAL A 591 1.37 -21.13 2.53
CA VAL A 591 -0.09 -21.07 2.31
C VAL A 591 -0.82 -22.23 2.97
N LEU A 592 -0.24 -23.44 2.92
CA LEU A 592 -0.86 -24.64 3.48
C LEU A 592 -0.58 -24.85 4.98
N ALA A 593 0.35 -24.12 5.58
CA ALA A 593 0.87 -24.43 6.92
C ALA A 593 -0.23 -24.58 7.98
N ARG A 594 -1.13 -23.60 8.07
CA ARG A 594 -2.24 -23.60 9.03
C ARG A 594 -3.36 -24.56 8.67
N SER A 595 -3.61 -24.73 7.38
CA SER A 595 -4.59 -25.69 6.86
C SER A 595 -4.18 -27.13 7.20
N LEU A 596 -2.92 -27.50 6.96
CA LEU A 596 -2.34 -28.79 7.34
C LEU A 596 -2.43 -29.03 8.84
N HIS A 597 -2.09 -28.01 9.65
CA HIS A 597 -2.21 -28.08 11.10
C HIS A 597 -3.65 -28.33 11.57
N ARG A 598 -4.62 -27.55 11.08
CA ARG A 598 -6.05 -27.73 11.43
C ARG A 598 -6.59 -29.09 11.01
N ALA A 599 -6.16 -29.59 9.86
CA ALA A 599 -6.58 -30.90 9.35
C ALA A 599 -5.84 -32.06 10.00
N ASN A 600 -4.91 -31.81 10.93
CA ASN A 600 -3.98 -32.79 11.49
C ASN A 600 -3.30 -33.63 10.39
N ALA A 601 -2.96 -32.99 9.28
CA ALA A 601 -2.35 -33.62 8.12
C ALA A 601 -0.82 -33.66 8.27
N THR A 602 -0.20 -34.72 7.74
CA THR A 602 1.26 -34.83 7.72
C THR A 602 1.86 -33.71 6.88
N VAL A 603 2.79 -32.96 7.47
CA VAL A 603 3.54 -31.92 6.75
C VAL A 603 4.45 -32.61 5.71
N PRO A 604 4.36 -32.26 4.41
CA PRO A 604 5.21 -32.83 3.39
C PRO A 604 6.70 -32.58 3.67
N ALA A 605 7.57 -33.54 3.31
CA ALA A 605 9.01 -33.44 3.57
C ALA A 605 9.65 -32.19 2.94
N GLN A 606 9.18 -31.76 1.76
CA GLN A 606 9.64 -30.51 1.15
C GLN A 606 9.21 -29.28 1.96
N CYS A 607 8.00 -29.29 2.54
CA CYS A 607 7.57 -28.21 3.43
C CYS A 607 8.39 -28.14 4.71
N ALA A 608 8.77 -29.28 5.29
CA ALA A 608 9.69 -29.30 6.43
C ALA A 608 11.03 -28.64 6.08
N ARG A 609 11.62 -28.94 4.91
CA ARG A 609 12.84 -28.27 4.44
C ARG A 609 12.67 -26.77 4.21
N CYS A 610 11.53 -26.37 3.64
CA CYS A 610 11.19 -24.96 3.47
C CYS A 610 11.13 -24.22 4.80
N PHE A 611 10.48 -24.82 5.81
CA PHE A 611 10.43 -24.23 7.14
C PHE A 611 11.81 -24.21 7.82
N ASP A 612 12.63 -25.25 7.65
CA ASP A 612 14.00 -25.24 8.15
C ASP A 612 14.88 -24.15 7.53
N ARG A 613 14.60 -23.75 6.28
CA ARG A 613 15.35 -22.73 5.54
C ARG A 613 14.87 -21.31 5.88
N TYR A 614 13.57 -21.10 5.89
CA TYR A 614 12.97 -19.76 5.91
C TYR A 614 12.50 -19.32 7.29
N CYS A 615 12.16 -20.26 8.18
CA CYS A 615 11.67 -19.89 9.51
C CYS A 615 12.81 -19.42 10.41
N TRP A 616 12.58 -18.30 11.09
CA TRP A 616 13.43 -17.93 12.20
C TRP A 616 13.34 -18.98 13.31
N LYS A 617 14.50 -19.42 13.82
CA LYS A 617 14.63 -20.57 14.73
C LYS A 617 14.72 -20.19 16.21
N GLY A 618 14.38 -18.94 16.56
CA GLY A 618 14.47 -18.45 17.94
C GLY A 618 15.88 -18.03 18.38
N ASN A 619 16.90 -18.15 17.52
CA ASN A 619 18.26 -17.73 17.84
C ASN A 619 18.36 -16.19 17.87
N LEU A 620 19.16 -15.65 18.80
CA LEU A 620 19.29 -14.22 19.05
C LEU A 620 20.73 -13.75 18.84
N ASN A 621 20.88 -12.52 18.34
CA ASN A 621 22.13 -11.78 18.32
C ASN A 621 21.83 -10.27 18.39
N SER A 622 21.58 -9.78 19.60
CA SER A 622 21.16 -8.39 19.85
C SER A 622 22.30 -7.37 19.81
N SER A 623 23.54 -7.77 19.47
CA SER A 623 24.69 -6.86 19.40
C SER A 623 24.48 -5.79 18.32
N THR A 624 24.88 -4.54 18.59
CA THR A 624 24.74 -3.47 17.60
C THR A 624 25.57 -3.80 16.35
N PRO A 625 24.98 -3.79 15.13
CA PRO A 625 25.72 -4.02 13.90
C PRO A 625 26.87 -3.02 13.75
N VAL A 626 28.07 -3.52 13.51
CA VAL A 626 29.30 -2.68 13.47
C VAL A 626 29.40 -1.89 12.16
N ARG A 627 28.68 -2.29 11.11
CA ARG A 627 28.73 -1.67 9.78
C ARG A 627 27.35 -1.17 9.32
N PRO A 628 27.31 -0.09 8.53
CA PRO A 628 26.10 0.31 7.82
C PRO A 628 25.54 -0.84 6.97
N TYR A 629 24.21 -0.88 6.80
CA TYR A 629 23.58 -1.89 5.97
C TYR A 629 23.60 -1.48 4.49
N ASP A 630 24.58 -1.99 3.75
CA ASP A 630 24.76 -1.73 2.32
C ASP A 630 24.73 -3.04 1.51
N PRO A 631 23.52 -3.52 1.11
CA PRO A 631 23.37 -4.76 0.37
C PRO A 631 23.84 -4.61 -1.08
N THR A 632 24.42 -5.68 -1.63
CA THR A 632 24.80 -5.74 -3.05
C THR A 632 23.72 -6.41 -3.89
N TYR A 633 23.77 -6.19 -5.20
CA TYR A 633 22.83 -6.82 -6.13
C TYR A 633 22.87 -8.35 -6.10
N TYR A 634 21.70 -8.98 -6.11
CA TYR A 634 21.57 -10.43 -6.28
C TYR A 634 21.64 -10.87 -7.75
N GLY A 635 21.08 -10.07 -8.64
CA GLY A 635 21.06 -10.30 -10.08
C GLY A 635 21.88 -9.27 -10.87
N LYS A 636 21.73 -9.29 -12.20
CA LYS A 636 22.34 -8.29 -13.06
C LYS A 636 21.61 -6.95 -12.91
N PRO A 637 22.30 -5.85 -12.55
CA PRO A 637 21.64 -4.56 -12.39
C PRO A 637 21.08 -4.04 -13.71
N ILE A 638 19.86 -3.51 -13.67
CA ILE A 638 19.24 -2.74 -14.75
C ILE A 638 19.90 -1.36 -14.78
N ILE A 639 20.47 -1.01 -15.93
CA ILE A 639 21.09 0.30 -16.14
C ILE A 639 20.07 1.22 -16.81
N VAL A 640 19.49 2.11 -16.02
CA VAL A 640 18.67 3.20 -16.55
C VAL A 640 19.60 4.30 -17.06
N LYS A 641 19.75 4.42 -18.38
CA LYS A 641 20.57 5.48 -18.98
C LYS A 641 19.93 6.84 -18.72
N ASP A 642 20.69 7.69 -18.07
CA ASP A 642 20.30 9.07 -17.82
C ASP A 642 20.78 9.92 -19.01
N SER A 643 19.86 10.48 -19.80
CA SER A 643 20.21 11.48 -20.81
C SER A 643 20.82 12.76 -20.18
N GLY A 644 20.81 12.87 -18.84
CA GLY A 644 21.39 13.94 -18.05
C GLY A 644 22.62 13.57 -17.19
N ALA A 645 23.07 12.31 -17.14
CA ALA A 645 24.17 11.91 -16.23
C ALA A 645 25.56 12.41 -16.66
N ALA A 646 25.72 12.91 -17.90
CA ALA A 646 26.97 13.53 -18.34
C ALA A 646 27.34 14.81 -17.54
N ARG A 647 26.43 15.35 -16.68
CA ARG A 647 26.72 16.50 -15.82
C ARG A 647 26.83 16.20 -14.32
N ARG A 648 26.55 14.97 -13.86
CA ARG A 648 26.61 14.62 -12.42
C ARG A 648 27.88 13.85 -12.00
N ALA A 649 28.71 13.43 -12.95
CA ALA A 649 29.94 12.69 -12.68
C ALA A 649 31.12 13.55 -12.15
N SER A 650 30.95 14.87 -11.94
CA SER A 650 32.03 15.77 -11.52
C SER A 650 31.95 16.25 -10.06
N SER A 651 31.01 15.77 -9.25
CA SER A 651 30.84 16.24 -7.86
C SER A 651 30.99 15.16 -6.78
N VAL A 652 31.58 14.00 -7.10
CA VAL A 652 31.83 12.91 -6.13
C VAL A 652 33.21 13.00 -5.46
N LEU A 653 33.99 14.05 -5.72
CA LEU A 653 35.12 14.40 -4.85
C LEU A 653 34.78 15.64 -4.02
N CYS A 654 34.81 15.45 -2.69
CA CYS A 654 34.61 16.42 -1.62
C CYS A 654 33.15 16.78 -1.31
N VAL A 655 32.45 15.98 -0.48
CA VAL A 655 31.89 16.41 0.82
C VAL A 655 31.60 15.17 1.69
N LEU A 656 32.41 14.97 2.74
CA LEU A 656 32.09 14.30 4.01
C LEU A 656 32.91 15.08 5.07
N PRO A 657 32.45 15.35 6.30
CA PRO A 657 31.13 15.11 6.92
C PRO A 657 30.53 16.36 7.62
N ALA A 658 29.20 16.54 7.57
CA ALA A 658 28.47 17.48 8.44
C ALA A 658 27.07 16.94 8.76
N ALA A 659 27.01 15.77 9.41
CA ALA A 659 25.79 15.21 9.97
C ALA A 659 26.10 14.38 11.23
N VAL A 660 26.94 14.93 12.10
CA VAL A 660 27.11 14.52 13.51
C VAL A 660 27.19 15.80 14.33
N MET A 661 26.05 16.46 14.56
CA MET A 661 25.82 17.47 15.62
C MET A 661 24.35 17.91 15.59
N LEU A 662 23.45 17.03 16.04
CA LEU A 662 22.11 17.42 16.52
C LEU A 662 21.51 16.35 17.45
N ILE A 663 22.38 15.73 18.26
CA ILE A 663 22.01 14.92 19.44
C ILE A 663 22.96 15.30 20.58
N VAL A 664 23.04 16.59 20.95
CA VAL A 664 23.44 17.10 22.29
C VAL A 664 22.96 18.57 22.36
N ALA A 665 21.65 18.81 22.43
CA ALA A 665 21.10 20.13 22.79
C ALA A 665 19.67 20.01 23.39
N MET A 666 19.36 18.91 24.08
CA MET A 666 18.14 18.75 24.88
C MET A 666 18.40 18.07 26.24
N LEU A 667 19.60 18.31 26.80
CA LEU A 667 19.92 18.00 28.19
C LEU A 667 20.66 19.18 28.81
N SER A 668 20.00 20.34 28.87
CA SER A 668 20.27 21.43 29.81
C SER A 668 19.21 22.53 29.67
N LEU A 669 17.98 22.21 30.11
CA LEU A 669 17.05 23.05 30.87
C LEU A 669 15.77 22.26 31.15
#